data_AF-A0AA36MQN5-F1
#
_entry.id   AF-A0AA36MQN5-F1
#
_cell.length_a   1.000
_cell.length_b   1.000
_cell.length_c   1.000
_cell.angle_alpha   90.00
_cell.angle_beta   90.00
_cell.angle_gamma   90.00
#
_symmetry.space_group_name_H-M   'P 1'
#
loop_
_entity.id
_entity.type
_entity.pdbx_description
1 polymer ?
#
loop_
_entity_poly.entity_id
_entity_poly.type
_entity_poly.pdbx_seq_one_letter_code
_entity_poly.pdbx_strand_id
1 'polypeptide(L)'
;DFTTRNGKTKWVWSPVSNSKEDELMQLLQKHGIDISEFTWQSFVELYVEVHEQALSTVEVDEDELVRKVRIIKIWLEANVQSQRHVLVIKTKQQRGRTQNFRSLRTLSMRMRALQSWQEAVREALFLRLGISDQQQREALNIELMETREEVEYSVSFPGLKTVYNICEVHCEVLSPQDQQWQYIGLPAANDFTFSRQEPIANTGEFDMVITRWGWTDAAEVEHEVERRKGRKRRSADDAIVTATDSDTSRKKVVPPEPLPVSGKDELLIMRVMDGKTTDWAKARRAAEQIRSASYSTKDFYNDLVAAFPELRLYCVVREGGTPHGEGKILLPSISALTTSASRTGEDEYQRTIGALFCIFWLMRQHLDGKECFCFGLDNDWNPRSKDHFKDQELEAEYNKRNMFFEKTDWAAIESLLVGAGLLKKAGGPHDVERTLAMLVLMTIHDVMKLDILRPTVGCGEFSGYQNGEPIGDHDVALSYVLDRCPQALPSFAGLSTSMQESIKFTHCKLDYNMGWLVQAEAPPGALFKAFREVVLSGAADDEKCASNIAFYFVHWFADLAGAEAFPLQGCEKFVLKFPLHVLSSFIDSFAVVWNLGPKTETEVFEDYLVWRWNNMEQRELGPAPSGFGAVAKMRLVLMAQGNSAEIIRQFGKLKKADQLVLSQELAMSGCVNQKFKRDGFKEVGGPAILIYYSPALMQKAGKQDPGGAMVILAEIFRQARSLWPLSSKAEDCDKTVVVRIDVLKELQVLNITEPKPGINYVLTRVSSQDAQVKIVRNLDMKELDQAQRLIQFGRDDVDTSCLSPLRRPRRSANSRFSWLAWTG
;
A
#
# COMPACT_ATOMS: atom_id res chain seq x y z
N ASP A 1 37.56 -24.26 18.07
CA ASP A 1 38.18 -25.54 17.70
C ASP A 1 37.17 -26.66 17.63
N PHE A 2 37.08 -27.31 16.47
CA PHE A 2 36.30 -28.55 16.30
C PHE A 2 37.27 -29.66 15.88
N THR A 3 37.28 -30.76 16.61
CA THR A 3 38.08 -31.94 16.29
C THR A 3 37.17 -33.02 15.73
N THR A 4 37.35 -33.40 14.46
CA THR A 4 36.69 -34.59 13.90
C THR A 4 37.47 -35.84 14.28
N ARG A 5 36.77 -36.98 14.39
CA ARG A 5 37.27 -38.28 14.89
C ARG A 5 38.51 -38.85 14.19
N ASN A 6 38.97 -38.26 13.08
CA ASN A 6 40.04 -38.84 12.24
C ASN A 6 41.37 -38.07 12.28
N GLY A 7 41.54 -37.12 13.21
CA GLY A 7 42.85 -36.80 13.77
C GLY A 7 43.95 -36.21 12.87
N LYS A 8 43.69 -35.68 11.66
CA LYS A 8 44.71 -34.97 10.86
C LYS A 8 44.17 -33.83 9.97
N THR A 9 43.67 -32.75 10.58
CA THR A 9 43.78 -31.41 9.97
C THR A 9 43.68 -30.36 11.07
N LYS A 10 44.74 -29.57 11.25
CA LYS A 10 44.78 -28.45 12.19
C LYS A 10 44.42 -27.19 11.41
N TRP A 11 43.17 -26.75 11.52
CA TRP A 11 42.73 -25.46 10.98
C TRP A 11 43.18 -24.38 11.96
N VAL A 12 44.13 -23.56 11.55
CA VAL A 12 44.49 -22.32 12.28
C VAL A 12 43.83 -21.20 11.52
N TRP A 13 42.96 -20.44 12.18
CA TRP A 13 42.47 -19.18 11.64
C TRP A 13 43.68 -18.27 11.45
N SER A 14 44.05 -18.02 10.19
CA SER A 14 45.00 -16.94 9.91
C SER A 14 44.28 -15.64 10.24
N PRO A 15 44.87 -14.72 11.02
CA PRO A 15 44.27 -13.40 11.20
C PRO A 15 44.08 -12.79 9.81
N VAL A 16 42.84 -12.43 9.48
CA VAL A 16 42.57 -11.63 8.29
C VAL A 16 43.27 -10.30 8.56
N SER A 17 44.38 -10.06 7.88
CA SER A 17 45.09 -8.79 7.91
C SER A 17 44.11 -7.66 7.63
N ASN A 18 44.03 -6.66 8.52
CA ASN A 18 43.24 -5.43 8.46
C ASN A 18 42.39 -5.31 7.19
N SER A 19 41.15 -5.77 7.26
CA SER A 19 40.23 -5.52 6.16
C SER A 19 40.02 -4.00 6.06
N LYS A 20 39.86 -3.45 4.86
CA LYS A 20 39.51 -2.03 4.70
C LYS A 20 38.22 -1.68 5.45
N GLU A 21 37.37 -2.67 5.73
CA GLU A 21 36.19 -2.53 6.60
C GLU A 21 36.59 -2.19 8.04
N ASP A 22 37.57 -2.90 8.62
CA ASP A 22 38.11 -2.60 9.95
C ASP A 22 38.74 -1.21 10.02
N GLU A 23 39.47 -0.81 8.97
CA GLU A 23 40.06 0.53 8.88
C GLU A 23 38.97 1.62 8.85
N LEU A 24 37.91 1.43 8.07
CA LEU A 24 36.77 2.36 8.03
C LEU A 24 36.01 2.38 9.36
N MET A 25 35.79 1.24 10.00
CA MET A 25 35.17 1.18 11.33
C MET A 25 36.00 1.93 12.37
N GLN A 26 37.30 1.68 12.41
CA GLN A 26 38.21 2.38 13.33
C GLN A 26 38.24 3.88 13.05
N LEU A 27 38.21 4.29 11.77
CA LEU A 27 38.18 5.70 11.39
C LEU A 27 36.91 6.41 11.88
N LEU A 28 35.74 5.79 11.68
CA LEU A 28 34.45 6.31 12.16
C LEU A 28 34.43 6.42 13.69
N GLN A 29 34.81 5.34 14.40
CA GLN A 29 34.84 5.32 15.87
C GLN A 29 35.83 6.32 16.45
N LYS A 30 37.02 6.46 15.85
CA LYS A 30 38.06 7.41 16.29
C LYS A 30 37.55 8.86 16.28
N HIS A 31 36.61 9.20 15.40
CA HIS A 31 36.03 10.54 15.29
C HIS A 31 34.63 10.62 15.90
N GLY A 32 34.29 9.72 16.83
CA GLY A 32 33.07 9.79 17.63
C GLY A 32 31.79 9.43 16.90
N ILE A 33 31.87 8.76 15.74
CA ILE A 33 30.68 8.27 15.03
C ILE A 33 30.30 6.90 15.58
N ASP A 34 29.09 6.79 16.14
CA ASP A 34 28.57 5.55 16.70
C ASP A 34 28.07 4.61 15.59
N ILE A 35 28.91 3.62 15.23
CA ILE A 35 28.58 2.60 14.23
C ILE A 35 27.41 1.72 14.69
N SER A 36 27.06 1.68 15.97
CA SER A 36 25.91 0.91 16.44
C SER A 36 24.57 1.49 15.96
N GLU A 37 24.54 2.77 15.58
CA GLU A 37 23.39 3.42 14.92
C GLU A 37 23.28 3.04 13.44
N PHE A 38 24.33 2.43 12.86
CA PHE A 38 24.32 1.94 11.50
C PHE A 38 23.69 0.55 11.50
N THR A 39 22.72 0.33 10.62
CA THR A 39 22.38 -1.04 10.26
C THR A 39 23.60 -1.69 9.60
N TRP A 40 23.76 -3.01 9.74
CA TRP A 40 24.80 -3.74 9.00
C TRP A 40 24.75 -3.41 7.49
N GLN A 41 23.54 -3.28 6.95
CA GLN A 41 23.32 -2.93 5.55
C GLN A 41 23.84 -1.52 5.22
N SER A 42 23.57 -0.51 6.06
CA SER A 42 24.04 0.86 5.82
C SER A 42 25.55 0.99 5.98
N PHE A 43 26.17 0.24 6.90
CA PHE A 43 27.64 0.18 6.97
C PHE A 43 28.24 -0.42 5.70
N VAL A 44 27.71 -1.56 5.23
CA VAL A 44 28.14 -2.19 3.97
C VAL A 44 27.95 -1.23 2.80
N GLU A 45 26.82 -0.50 2.74
CA GLU A 45 26.59 0.52 1.72
C GLU A 45 27.62 1.64 1.77
N LEU A 46 27.98 2.16 2.96
CA LEU A 46 29.03 3.17 3.10
C LEU A 46 30.39 2.63 2.65
N TYR A 47 30.73 1.40 3.06
CA TYR A 47 31.99 0.76 2.67
C TYR A 47 32.10 0.58 1.16
N VAL A 48 31.07 0.01 0.53
CA VAL A 48 31.00 -0.16 -0.94
C VAL A 48 31.09 1.20 -1.63
N GLU A 49 30.38 2.20 -1.12
CA GLU A 49 30.37 3.54 -1.68
C GLU A 49 31.76 4.21 -1.65
N VAL A 50 32.49 4.07 -0.55
CA VAL A 50 33.81 4.69 -0.33
C VAL A 50 34.93 3.90 -1.00
N HIS A 51 35.00 2.59 -0.76
CA HIS A 51 36.17 1.77 -1.12
C HIS A 51 36.02 0.98 -2.42
N GLU A 52 34.80 0.57 -2.79
CA GLU A 52 34.60 -0.25 -4.00
C GLU A 52 34.19 0.60 -5.21
N GLN A 53 33.25 1.52 -5.02
CA GLN A 53 32.68 2.33 -6.09
C GLN A 53 33.29 3.73 -6.19
N ALA A 54 33.97 4.18 -5.12
CA ALA A 54 34.54 5.52 -5.01
C ALA A 54 33.53 6.64 -5.36
N LEU A 55 32.27 6.49 -4.94
CA LEU A 55 31.21 7.48 -5.11
C LEU A 55 31.23 8.56 -4.03
N SER A 56 31.97 8.33 -2.95
CA SER A 56 32.30 9.32 -1.94
C SER A 56 33.71 9.11 -1.41
N THR A 57 34.23 10.14 -0.74
CA THR A 57 35.43 10.03 0.09
C THR A 57 35.06 10.34 1.53
N VAL A 58 35.83 9.79 2.47
CA VAL A 58 35.74 10.13 3.89
C VAL A 58 37.09 10.71 4.29
N GLU A 59 37.09 11.94 4.76
CA GLU A 59 38.29 12.67 5.13
C GLU A 59 38.07 13.45 6.43
N VAL A 60 39.17 13.79 7.12
CA VAL A 60 39.12 14.59 8.34
C VAL A 60 39.29 16.05 7.94
N ASP A 61 38.30 16.87 8.26
CA ASP A 61 38.26 18.31 7.99
C ASP A 61 38.02 19.04 9.31
N GLU A 62 38.97 19.86 9.75
CA GLU A 62 38.94 20.56 11.04
C GLU A 62 38.61 19.65 12.25
N ASP A 63 39.28 18.49 12.34
CA ASP A 63 39.06 17.43 13.35
C ASP A 63 37.69 16.71 13.29
N GLU A 64 36.80 17.07 12.36
CA GLU A 64 35.56 16.35 12.10
C GLU A 64 35.72 15.37 10.94
N LEU A 65 35.13 14.18 11.05
CA LEU A 65 35.10 13.24 9.93
C LEU A 65 33.96 13.61 8.98
N VAL A 66 34.32 13.92 7.74
CA VAL A 66 33.42 14.41 6.70
C VAL A 66 33.37 13.44 5.54
N ARG A 67 32.16 13.05 5.15
CA ARG A 67 31.90 12.32 3.91
C ARG A 67 31.66 13.32 2.78
N LYS A 68 32.56 13.38 1.79
CA LYS A 68 32.39 14.23 0.60
C LYS A 68 31.75 13.43 -0.53
N VAL A 69 30.61 13.90 -1.03
CA VAL A 69 29.88 13.31 -2.15
C VAL A 69 29.82 14.32 -3.27
N ARG A 70 30.17 13.91 -4.49
CA ARG A 70 30.04 14.75 -5.68
C ARG A 70 28.76 14.37 -6.40
N ILE A 71 27.93 15.36 -6.77
CA ILE A 71 26.67 15.15 -7.47
C ILE A 71 26.67 16.00 -8.72
N ILE A 72 26.33 15.40 -9.85
CA ILE A 72 26.00 16.13 -11.07
C ILE A 72 24.49 16.31 -11.14
N LYS A 73 24.05 17.54 -11.38
CA LYS A 73 22.65 17.89 -11.60
C LYS A 73 22.53 18.52 -12.99
N ILE A 74 21.73 17.90 -13.84
CA ILE A 74 21.65 18.21 -15.26
C ILE A 74 20.28 18.82 -15.55
N TRP A 75 20.30 20.04 -16.06
CA TRP A 75 19.18 20.76 -16.62
C TRP A 75 19.15 20.50 -18.11
N LEU A 76 18.41 19.47 -18.54
CA LEU A 76 18.23 19.19 -19.96
C LEU A 76 17.06 20.03 -20.49
N GLU A 77 17.37 20.91 -21.44
CA GLU A 77 16.49 21.96 -21.91
C GLU A 77 16.23 21.83 -23.40
N ALA A 78 15.03 22.21 -23.84
CA ALA A 78 14.67 22.26 -25.25
C ALA A 78 13.74 23.44 -25.50
N ASN A 79 13.94 24.12 -26.64
CA ASN A 79 13.03 25.15 -27.10
C ASN A 79 11.93 24.54 -27.98
N VAL A 80 10.75 24.34 -27.40
CA VAL A 80 9.59 23.74 -28.05
C VAL A 80 8.55 24.83 -28.29
N GLN A 81 8.18 25.05 -29.56
CA GLN A 81 7.20 26.07 -29.94
C GLN A 81 7.53 27.49 -29.42
N SER A 82 8.82 27.85 -29.42
CA SER A 82 9.33 29.13 -28.89
C SER A 82 9.25 29.29 -27.37
N GLN A 83 9.02 28.20 -26.63
CA GLN A 83 9.03 28.17 -25.17
C GLN A 83 10.11 27.20 -24.66
N ARG A 84 10.86 27.65 -23.65
CA ARG A 84 11.92 26.87 -23.01
C ARG A 84 11.30 25.86 -22.05
N HIS A 85 11.59 24.59 -22.26
CA HIS A 85 11.15 23.50 -21.41
C HIS A 85 12.34 22.80 -20.76
N VAL A 86 12.17 22.32 -19.54
CA VAL A 86 13.14 21.52 -18.79
C VAL A 86 12.60 20.12 -18.59
N LEU A 87 13.45 19.12 -18.77
CA LEU A 87 13.10 17.73 -18.50
C LEU A 87 13.11 17.43 -16.99
N VAL A 88 12.00 16.90 -16.47
CA VAL A 88 11.82 16.58 -15.04
C VAL A 88 11.30 15.15 -14.83
N ILE A 89 11.62 14.57 -13.67
CA ILE A 89 11.09 13.28 -13.24
C ILE A 89 9.68 13.48 -12.68
N LYS A 90 8.69 12.78 -13.24
CA LYS A 90 7.30 12.76 -12.74
C LYS A 90 7.09 11.63 -11.74
N THR A 91 7.51 10.41 -12.10
CA THR A 91 7.40 9.23 -11.24
C THR A 91 8.63 8.32 -11.36
N LYS A 92 8.95 7.60 -10.29
CA LYS A 92 9.99 6.55 -10.29
C LYS A 92 9.45 5.32 -9.59
N GLN A 93 9.48 4.19 -10.28
CA GLN A 93 9.16 2.88 -9.73
C GLN A 93 10.45 2.07 -9.58
N GLN A 94 10.68 1.54 -8.37
CA GLN A 94 11.87 0.76 -8.01
C GLN A 94 11.49 -0.19 -6.87
N ARG A 95 11.93 -1.46 -6.92
CA ARG A 95 11.61 -2.51 -5.92
C ARG A 95 10.12 -2.63 -5.60
N GLY A 96 9.27 -2.60 -6.63
CA GLY A 96 7.80 -2.67 -6.50
C GLY A 96 7.14 -1.44 -5.87
N ARG A 97 7.90 -0.43 -5.42
CA ARG A 97 7.39 0.83 -4.87
C ARG A 97 7.33 1.90 -5.96
N THR A 98 6.25 2.68 -5.99
CA THR A 98 6.10 3.82 -6.90
C THR A 98 6.21 5.12 -6.12
N GLN A 99 7.23 5.92 -6.42
CA GLN A 99 7.42 7.25 -5.87
C GLN A 99 6.90 8.29 -6.87
N ASN A 100 5.87 9.03 -6.46
CA ASN A 100 5.34 10.17 -7.22
C ASN A 100 6.04 11.45 -6.74
N PHE A 101 6.73 12.15 -7.62
CA PHE A 101 7.39 13.40 -7.27
C PHE A 101 6.42 14.56 -7.45
N ARG A 102 5.86 15.04 -6.34
CA ARG A 102 5.13 16.32 -6.34
C ARG A 102 6.04 17.50 -6.63
N SER A 103 7.32 17.35 -6.28
CA SER A 103 8.32 18.39 -6.42
C SER A 103 9.09 18.14 -7.72
N LEU A 104 9.14 19.16 -8.59
CA LEU A 104 9.88 19.06 -9.85
C LEU A 104 11.35 18.73 -9.54
N ARG A 105 11.82 17.59 -10.06
CA ARG A 105 13.19 17.10 -9.89
C ARG A 105 13.84 16.90 -11.26
N THR A 106 14.99 17.52 -11.45
CA THR A 106 15.81 17.33 -12.64
C THR A 106 16.64 16.05 -12.56
N LEU A 107 17.32 15.72 -13.66
CA LEU A 107 18.22 14.59 -13.70
C LEU A 107 19.41 14.85 -12.75
N SER A 108 19.67 13.90 -11.86
CA SER A 108 20.83 13.96 -10.96
C SER A 108 21.48 12.59 -10.82
N MET A 109 22.80 12.59 -10.62
CA MET A 109 23.60 11.38 -10.46
C MET A 109 24.78 11.66 -9.53
N ARG A 110 25.19 10.67 -8.72
CA ARG A 110 26.44 10.75 -7.96
C ARG A 110 27.62 10.57 -8.90
N MET A 111 28.66 11.37 -8.72
CA MET A 111 29.90 11.29 -9.48
C MET A 111 30.91 10.44 -8.71
N ARG A 112 31.80 9.74 -9.43
CA ARG A 112 32.97 9.13 -8.80
C ARG A 112 33.96 10.21 -8.35
N ALA A 113 34.74 9.95 -7.30
CA ALA A 113 35.63 10.92 -6.67
C ALA A 113 36.52 11.66 -7.68
N LEU A 114 37.13 10.92 -8.62
CA LEU A 114 38.03 11.46 -9.65
C LEU A 114 37.35 11.74 -11.00
N GLN A 115 36.03 11.57 -11.11
CA GLN A 115 35.31 11.78 -12.37
C GLN A 115 35.18 13.27 -12.68
N SER A 116 35.49 13.66 -13.91
CA SER A 116 35.21 15.02 -14.37
C SER A 116 33.70 15.24 -14.53
N TRP A 117 33.23 16.49 -14.44
CA TRP A 117 31.80 16.77 -14.62
C TRP A 117 31.34 16.42 -16.04
N GLN A 118 32.20 16.57 -17.05
CA GLN A 118 31.92 16.21 -18.45
C GLN A 118 31.68 14.71 -18.61
N GLU A 119 32.52 13.87 -17.99
CA GLU A 119 32.33 12.41 -18.00
C GLU A 119 31.06 12.02 -17.25
N ALA A 120 30.76 12.69 -16.13
CA ALA A 120 29.56 12.41 -15.35
C ALA A 120 28.28 12.80 -16.10
N VAL A 121 28.26 13.95 -16.80
CA VAL A 121 27.15 14.35 -17.67
C VAL A 121 26.94 13.31 -18.77
N ARG A 122 28.03 12.90 -19.42
CA ARG A 122 28.00 11.92 -20.50
C ARG A 122 27.43 10.58 -20.07
N GLU A 123 27.93 10.06 -18.95
CA GLU A 123 27.45 8.83 -18.34
C GLU A 123 25.99 8.95 -17.90
N ALA A 124 25.61 10.07 -17.29
CA ALA A 124 24.24 10.24 -16.79
C ALA A 124 23.21 10.35 -17.91
N LEU A 125 23.47 11.11 -18.98
CA LEU A 125 22.59 11.22 -20.13
C LEU A 125 22.44 9.87 -20.85
N PHE A 126 23.53 9.11 -20.98
CA PHE A 126 23.48 7.78 -21.55
C PHE A 126 22.69 6.79 -20.67
N LEU A 127 23.04 6.65 -19.39
CA LEU A 127 22.43 5.67 -18.49
C LEU A 127 20.96 5.97 -18.16
N ARG A 128 20.56 7.25 -18.12
CA ARG A 128 19.22 7.66 -17.68
C ARG A 128 18.26 7.95 -18.82
N LEU A 129 18.77 8.36 -19.98
CA LEU A 129 17.96 8.77 -21.12
C LEU A 129 18.31 8.03 -22.42
N GLY A 130 19.45 7.32 -22.48
CA GLY A 130 19.89 6.62 -23.69
C GLY A 130 20.54 7.52 -24.74
N ILE A 131 20.91 8.76 -24.39
CA ILE A 131 21.52 9.71 -25.33
C ILE A 131 22.98 9.34 -25.54
N SER A 132 23.33 8.93 -26.75
CA SER A 132 24.68 8.45 -27.07
C SER A 132 25.72 9.57 -27.05
N ASP A 133 26.98 9.22 -26.79
CA ASP A 133 28.11 10.16 -26.82
C ASP A 133 28.21 10.97 -28.11
N GLN A 134 27.82 10.38 -29.24
CA GLN A 134 27.80 11.07 -30.52
C GLN A 134 26.71 12.15 -30.55
N GLN A 135 25.48 11.80 -30.16
CA GLN A 135 24.38 12.76 -30.09
C GLN A 135 24.66 13.90 -29.12
N GLN A 136 25.30 13.60 -27.99
CA GLN A 136 25.68 14.63 -27.02
C GLN A 136 26.66 15.65 -27.61
N ARG A 137 27.60 15.23 -28.47
CA ARG A 137 28.57 16.14 -29.11
C ARG A 137 27.97 16.93 -30.27
N GLU A 138 27.11 16.30 -31.05
CA GLU A 138 26.60 16.88 -32.30
C GLU A 138 25.36 17.74 -32.09
N ALA A 139 24.56 17.45 -31.06
CA ALA A 139 23.21 17.98 -30.96
C ALA A 139 22.84 18.54 -29.58
N LEU A 140 23.78 18.54 -28.61
CA LEU A 140 23.63 19.24 -27.33
C LEU A 140 24.70 20.33 -27.18
N ASN A 141 24.30 21.50 -26.67
CA ASN A 141 25.21 22.47 -26.09
C ASN A 141 25.27 22.24 -24.57
N ILE A 142 26.46 21.94 -24.04
CA ILE A 142 26.65 21.54 -22.64
C ILE A 142 27.56 22.55 -21.94
N GLU A 143 27.02 23.23 -20.92
CA GLU A 143 27.71 24.28 -20.18
C GLU A 143 27.63 24.04 -18.66
N LEU A 144 28.78 24.15 -17.98
CA LEU A 144 28.81 24.14 -16.52
C LEU A 144 28.39 25.51 -16.01
N MET A 145 27.32 25.56 -15.21
CA MET A 145 26.81 26.81 -14.68
C MET A 145 27.44 27.17 -13.34
N GLU A 146 27.35 26.26 -12.38
CA GLU A 146 27.74 26.54 -11.00
C GLU A 146 28.23 25.26 -10.31
N THR A 147 29.21 25.39 -9.44
CA THR A 147 29.54 24.37 -8.44
C THR A 147 29.21 24.95 -7.09
N ARG A 148 28.38 24.26 -6.29
CA ARG A 148 28.01 24.69 -4.95
C ARG A 148 28.14 23.57 -3.95
N GLU A 149 28.44 23.95 -2.72
CA GLU A 149 28.58 23.03 -1.60
C GLU A 149 27.32 23.08 -0.72
N GLU A 150 26.76 21.93 -0.39
CA GLU A 150 25.68 21.78 0.59
C GLU A 150 26.13 20.82 1.70
N VAL A 151 26.03 21.24 2.96
CA VAL A 151 26.40 20.40 4.11
C VAL A 151 25.13 19.92 4.80
N GLU A 152 24.96 18.60 4.90
CA GLU A 152 23.83 17.97 5.58
C GLU A 152 24.31 16.70 6.32
N TYR A 153 23.66 16.33 7.42
CA TYR A 153 23.90 15.04 8.06
C TYR A 153 23.10 13.95 7.34
N SER A 154 23.77 12.86 6.97
CA SER A 154 23.12 11.76 6.26
C SER A 154 22.19 11.00 7.20
N VAL A 155 20.91 10.89 6.84
CA VAL A 155 19.95 10.04 7.57
C VAL A 155 20.38 8.57 7.54
N SER A 156 21.03 8.13 6.45
CA SER A 156 21.51 6.76 6.29
C SER A 156 22.79 6.46 7.08
N PHE A 157 23.54 7.49 7.45
CA PHE A 157 24.80 7.39 8.19
C PHE A 157 24.76 8.37 9.38
N PRO A 158 23.98 8.06 10.43
CA PRO A 158 23.82 8.93 11.58
C PRO A 158 25.16 9.40 12.14
N GLY A 159 25.25 10.67 12.53
CA GLY A 159 26.49 11.29 13.04
C GLY A 159 27.55 11.63 11.98
N LEU A 160 27.50 11.06 10.77
CA LEU A 160 28.47 11.36 9.70
C LEU A 160 28.05 12.60 8.89
N LYS A 161 28.76 13.71 9.11
CA LYS A 161 28.61 14.95 8.34
C LYS A 161 28.87 14.68 6.87
N THR A 162 27.93 15.05 6.00
CA THR A 162 28.08 14.87 4.56
C THR A 162 28.14 16.22 3.85
N VAL A 163 29.19 16.41 3.05
CA VAL A 163 29.37 17.58 2.20
C VAL A 163 29.09 17.19 0.75
N TYR A 164 28.01 17.72 0.20
CA TYR A 164 27.60 17.53 -1.18
C TYR A 164 28.18 18.63 -2.06
N ASN A 165 29.12 18.25 -2.91
CA ASN A 165 29.64 19.08 -3.99
C ASN A 165 28.77 18.91 -5.22
N ILE A 166 27.84 19.84 -5.43
CA ILE A 166 26.84 19.78 -6.49
C ILE A 166 27.34 20.61 -7.68
N CYS A 167 27.61 19.94 -8.80
CA CYS A 167 27.86 20.58 -10.08
C CYS A 167 26.54 20.70 -10.83
N GLU A 168 26.11 21.93 -11.16
CA GLU A 168 24.92 22.18 -11.98
C GLU A 168 25.34 22.45 -13.42
N VAL A 169 24.84 21.63 -14.34
CA VAL A 169 25.15 21.68 -15.78
C VAL A 169 23.88 21.88 -16.56
N HIS A 170 23.93 22.78 -17.53
CA HIS A 170 22.85 23.00 -18.49
C HIS A 170 23.20 22.31 -19.80
N CYS A 171 22.24 21.56 -20.32
CA CYS A 171 22.33 20.87 -21.61
C CYS A 171 21.17 21.37 -22.48
N GLU A 172 21.46 22.15 -23.51
CA GLU A 172 20.45 22.62 -24.47
C GLU A 172 20.41 21.73 -25.70
N VAL A 173 19.22 21.24 -26.06
CA VAL A 173 18.98 20.53 -27.31
C VAL A 173 18.94 21.55 -28.46
N LEU A 174 19.94 21.52 -29.34
CA LEU A 174 20.12 22.53 -30.42
C LEU A 174 19.01 22.49 -31.48
N SER A 175 18.58 21.29 -31.85
CA SER A 175 17.55 21.05 -32.88
C SER A 175 16.46 20.12 -32.34
N PRO A 176 15.58 20.60 -31.44
CA PRO A 176 14.58 19.74 -30.79
C PRO A 176 13.51 19.20 -31.76
N GLN A 177 13.45 19.75 -32.98
CA GLN A 177 12.58 19.30 -34.07
C GLN A 177 13.11 18.05 -34.79
N ASP A 178 14.37 17.68 -34.59
CA ASP A 178 14.95 16.51 -35.25
C ASP A 178 14.31 15.22 -34.72
N GLN A 179 13.99 14.31 -35.64
CA GLN A 179 13.37 13.02 -35.34
C GLN A 179 14.21 12.15 -34.39
N GLN A 180 15.52 12.38 -34.30
CA GLN A 180 16.40 11.68 -33.37
C GLN A 180 16.00 11.84 -31.91
N TRP A 181 15.23 12.88 -31.56
CA TRP A 181 14.80 13.15 -30.18
C TRP A 181 13.41 12.60 -29.83
N GLN A 182 12.77 11.89 -30.76
CA GLN A 182 11.43 11.34 -30.57
C GLN A 182 11.34 10.40 -29.35
N TYR A 183 12.42 9.67 -29.04
CA TYR A 183 12.44 8.73 -27.91
C TYR A 183 12.47 9.41 -26.53
N ILE A 184 12.89 10.68 -26.47
CA ILE A 184 12.78 11.54 -25.27
C ILE A 184 11.60 12.52 -25.38
N GLY A 185 10.62 12.25 -26.26
CA GLY A 185 9.36 13.01 -26.32
C GLY A 185 9.40 14.33 -27.11
N LEU A 186 10.52 14.69 -27.73
CA LEU A 186 10.61 15.88 -28.59
C LEU A 186 10.21 15.55 -30.04
N PRO A 187 9.75 16.53 -30.85
CA PRO A 187 9.54 17.95 -30.49
C PRO A 187 8.27 18.25 -29.71
N ALA A 188 7.35 17.30 -29.58
CA ALA A 188 6.04 17.55 -28.99
C ALA A 188 6.03 17.76 -27.47
N ALA A 189 7.21 17.71 -26.82
CA ALA A 189 7.35 17.76 -25.36
C ALA A 189 6.52 16.69 -24.63
N ASN A 190 6.34 15.52 -25.25
CA ASN A 190 5.55 14.43 -24.69
C ASN A 190 6.25 13.79 -23.49
N ASP A 191 5.47 13.39 -22.49
CA ASP A 191 5.92 12.50 -21.42
C ASP A 191 6.44 11.18 -22.02
N PHE A 192 7.49 10.64 -21.40
CA PHE A 192 8.02 9.34 -21.77
C PHE A 192 8.49 8.55 -20.55
N THR A 193 8.75 7.26 -20.76
CA THR A 193 9.19 6.35 -19.70
C THR A 193 10.45 5.66 -20.14
N PHE A 194 11.44 5.64 -19.25
CA PHE A 194 12.70 4.95 -19.42
C PHE A 194 12.85 3.85 -18.37
N SER A 195 13.13 2.63 -18.82
CA SER A 195 13.29 1.46 -17.94
C SER A 195 14.70 0.92 -18.05
N ARG A 196 15.38 0.76 -16.91
CA ARG A 196 16.73 0.17 -16.83
C ARG A 196 16.80 -0.90 -15.76
N GLN A 197 17.72 -1.84 -15.93
CA GLN A 197 18.07 -2.81 -14.89
C GLN A 197 19.16 -2.18 -14.01
N GLU A 198 18.94 -2.17 -12.70
CA GLU A 198 19.97 -1.82 -11.72
C GLU A 198 20.31 -3.09 -10.92
N PRO A 199 21.59 -3.45 -10.78
CA PRO A 199 21.98 -4.57 -9.93
C PRO A 199 21.55 -4.29 -8.48
N ILE A 200 20.96 -5.28 -7.84
CA ILE A 200 20.70 -5.24 -6.41
C ILE A 200 22.02 -5.59 -5.72
N ALA A 201 22.52 -4.66 -4.92
CA ALA A 201 23.77 -4.84 -4.19
C ALA A 201 23.75 -6.18 -3.44
N ASN A 202 24.82 -6.96 -3.63
CA ASN A 202 25.12 -8.21 -2.92
C ASN A 202 24.17 -9.41 -3.17
N THR A 203 23.24 -9.34 -4.14
CA THR A 203 22.40 -10.51 -4.48
C THR A 203 22.71 -11.14 -5.83
N GLY A 204 23.39 -10.41 -6.73
CA GLY A 204 23.57 -10.82 -8.13
C GLY A 204 22.29 -10.75 -8.97
N GLU A 205 21.17 -10.32 -8.37
CA GLU A 205 19.91 -10.09 -9.06
C GLU A 205 19.83 -8.65 -9.59
N PHE A 206 18.93 -8.41 -10.55
CA PHE A 206 18.68 -7.09 -11.12
C PHE A 206 17.26 -6.63 -10.79
N ASP A 207 17.13 -5.39 -10.33
CA ASP A 207 15.84 -4.71 -10.17
C ASP A 207 15.53 -3.86 -11.41
N MET A 208 14.24 -3.79 -11.78
CA MET A 208 13.81 -2.94 -12.88
C MET A 208 13.41 -1.57 -12.36
N VAL A 209 14.17 -0.54 -12.73
CA VAL A 209 13.86 0.86 -12.41
C VAL A 209 13.16 1.50 -13.59
N ILE A 210 11.92 1.91 -13.38
CA ILE A 210 11.08 2.57 -14.37
C ILE A 210 10.94 4.03 -13.96
N THR A 211 11.44 4.95 -14.79
CA THR A 211 11.38 6.40 -14.54
C THR A 211 10.51 7.05 -15.60
N ARG A 212 9.43 7.73 -15.18
CA ARG A 212 8.62 8.56 -16.06
C ARG A 212 9.14 9.98 -16.03
N TRP A 213 9.45 10.49 -17.21
CA TRP A 213 9.92 11.84 -17.45
C TRP A 213 8.81 12.65 -18.12
N GLY A 214 8.84 13.96 -17.89
CA GLY A 214 7.99 14.91 -18.57
C GLY A 214 8.73 16.21 -18.81
N TRP A 215 8.42 16.87 -19.92
CA TRP A 215 8.89 18.22 -20.19
C TRP A 215 7.98 19.21 -19.46
N THR A 216 8.56 20.23 -18.85
CA THR A 216 7.82 21.23 -18.07
C THR A 216 8.36 22.61 -18.37
N ASP A 217 7.50 23.62 -18.36
CA ASP A 217 7.88 25.00 -18.63
C ASP A 217 9.02 25.41 -17.68
N ALA A 218 10.09 25.98 -18.23
CA ALA A 218 11.25 26.41 -17.46
C ALA A 218 10.87 27.43 -16.38
N ALA A 219 9.92 28.33 -16.64
CA ALA A 219 9.46 29.32 -15.67
C ALA A 219 8.75 28.65 -14.47
N GLU A 220 7.99 27.57 -14.69
CA GLU A 220 7.38 26.80 -13.61
C GLU A 220 8.45 26.15 -12.72
N VAL A 221 9.48 25.59 -13.36
CA VAL A 221 10.58 24.91 -12.66
C VAL A 221 11.42 25.92 -11.87
N GLU A 222 11.76 27.06 -12.48
CA GLU A 222 12.49 28.15 -11.84
C GLU A 222 11.71 28.74 -10.66
N HIS A 223 10.41 28.96 -10.82
CA HIS A 223 9.54 29.42 -9.72
C HIS A 223 9.53 28.42 -8.55
N GLU A 224 9.45 27.12 -8.83
CA GLU A 224 9.52 26.08 -7.80
C GLU A 224 10.89 26.00 -7.12
N VAL A 225 11.97 26.25 -7.85
CA VAL A 225 13.35 26.31 -7.31
C VAL A 225 13.52 27.52 -6.41
N GLU A 226 13.08 28.70 -6.85
CA GLU A 226 13.15 29.92 -6.05
C GLU A 226 12.25 29.82 -4.81
N ARG A 227 11.08 29.20 -4.91
CA ARG A 227 10.23 28.88 -3.75
C ARG A 227 10.96 28.01 -2.73
N ARG A 228 11.78 27.04 -3.18
CA ARG A 228 12.61 26.21 -2.29
C ARG A 228 13.80 26.97 -1.70
N LYS A 229 14.49 27.78 -2.50
CA LYS A 229 15.57 28.66 -2.00
C LYS A 229 15.03 29.66 -0.97
N GLY A 230 13.85 30.23 -1.20
CA GLY A 230 13.16 31.10 -0.25
C GLY A 230 12.81 30.40 1.06
N ARG A 231 12.40 29.13 1.02
CA ARG A 231 12.22 28.31 2.23
C ARG A 231 13.54 28.02 2.95
N LYS A 232 14.62 27.66 2.23
CA LYS A 232 15.94 27.40 2.84
C LYS A 232 16.60 28.67 3.40
N ARG A 233 16.53 29.83 2.71
CA ARG A 233 17.11 31.09 3.21
C ARG A 233 16.40 31.62 4.45
N ARG A 234 15.06 31.54 4.50
CA ARG A 234 14.32 31.83 5.73
C ARG A 234 14.70 30.88 6.86
N SER A 235 15.00 29.62 6.56
CA SER A 235 15.45 28.65 7.56
C SER A 235 16.85 28.90 8.14
N ALA A 236 17.72 29.65 7.47
CA ALA A 236 19.09 29.89 7.94
C ALA A 236 19.19 31.18 8.79
N ASP A 237 18.50 32.24 8.39
CA ASP A 237 18.48 33.51 9.15
C ASP A 237 17.40 33.52 10.25
N ASP A 238 16.29 32.76 10.12
CA ASP A 238 15.28 32.56 11.17
C ASP A 238 15.53 31.29 12.01
N ALA A 239 16.72 30.69 11.95
CA ALA A 239 17.12 29.57 12.82
C ALA A 239 17.14 29.95 14.32
N ILE A 240 16.82 31.20 14.67
CA ILE A 240 16.64 31.67 16.04
C ILE A 240 15.15 31.73 16.47
N VAL A 241 14.14 31.74 15.58
CA VAL A 241 12.71 31.68 16.00
C VAL A 241 11.78 30.99 14.96
N THR A 242 11.53 29.70 15.19
CA THR A 242 10.26 28.95 15.00
C THR A 242 9.12 29.58 14.17
N ALA A 243 8.85 29.05 12.96
CA ALA A 243 7.51 29.15 12.34
C ALA A 243 7.08 28.00 11.42
N THR A 244 7.96 27.30 10.69
CA THR A 244 7.51 26.20 9.79
C THR A 244 7.29 24.85 10.51
N ASP A 245 7.97 24.60 11.62
CA ASP A 245 7.70 23.44 12.49
C ASP A 245 6.44 23.64 13.37
N SER A 246 5.97 24.90 13.44
CA SER A 246 4.76 25.25 14.20
C SER A 246 3.47 24.78 13.52
N ASP A 247 3.44 24.63 12.19
CA ASP A 247 2.19 24.25 11.50
C ASP A 247 1.97 22.74 11.44
N THR A 248 3.03 21.94 11.41
CA THR A 248 2.95 20.48 11.53
C THR A 248 2.66 20.04 12.97
N SER A 249 3.27 20.71 13.96
CA SER A 249 3.00 20.41 15.37
C SER A 249 1.56 20.74 15.79
N ARG A 250 0.93 21.77 15.20
CA ARG A 250 -0.48 22.10 15.45
C ARG A 250 -1.49 21.05 14.98
N LYS A 251 -1.08 20.10 14.13
CA LYS A 251 -1.97 19.09 13.52
C LYS A 251 -1.92 17.74 14.23
N LYS A 252 -0.93 17.56 15.11
CA LYS A 252 -0.65 16.32 15.85
C LYS A 252 -0.93 16.51 17.33
N VAL A 253 -1.26 15.43 18.02
CA VAL A 253 -1.22 15.41 19.49
C VAL A 253 0.20 15.13 19.98
N VAL A 254 0.54 15.52 21.20
CA VAL A 254 1.87 15.26 21.77
C VAL A 254 1.99 13.76 22.07
N PRO A 255 2.89 13.01 21.41
CA PRO A 255 3.09 11.60 21.72
C PRO A 255 3.69 11.43 23.12
N PRO A 256 3.46 10.28 23.78
CA PRO A 256 4.19 9.92 25.00
C PRO A 256 5.70 9.95 24.79
N GLU A 257 6.45 10.15 25.87
CA GLU A 257 7.91 10.06 25.82
C GLU A 257 8.35 8.70 25.24
N PRO A 258 9.43 8.66 24.44
CA PRO A 258 10.00 7.42 23.94
C PRO A 258 10.23 6.40 25.06
N LEU A 259 10.00 5.12 24.76
CA LEU A 259 10.13 4.01 25.69
C LEU A 259 11.34 3.16 25.29
N PRO A 260 12.53 3.42 25.84
CA PRO A 260 13.72 2.62 25.55
C PRO A 260 13.53 1.18 26.00
N VAL A 261 13.91 0.23 25.15
CA VAL A 261 13.87 -1.21 25.44
C VAL A 261 15.16 -1.91 25.01
N SER A 262 15.64 -2.85 25.82
CA SER A 262 16.88 -3.63 25.60
C SER A 262 16.61 -5.14 25.50
N GLY A 263 17.34 -5.91 24.69
CA GLY A 263 17.24 -7.39 24.67
C GLY A 263 16.55 -8.00 23.45
N LYS A 264 16.79 -9.30 23.20
CA LYS A 264 16.49 -9.96 21.90
C LYS A 264 15.51 -11.15 21.93
N ASP A 265 15.20 -11.74 23.09
CA ASP A 265 14.71 -13.14 23.10
C ASP A 265 13.36 -13.40 23.80
N GLU A 266 12.67 -12.38 24.33
CA GLU A 266 11.36 -12.55 24.99
C GLU A 266 10.24 -11.79 24.27
N LEU A 267 8.97 -12.16 24.56
CA LEU A 267 7.78 -11.39 24.19
C LEU A 267 7.92 -9.97 24.75
N LEU A 268 8.54 -9.08 23.96
CA LEU A 268 8.90 -7.73 24.38
C LEU A 268 7.71 -7.00 24.98
N ILE A 269 6.53 -7.18 24.38
CA ILE A 269 5.28 -6.62 24.87
C ILE A 269 4.97 -7.02 26.32
N MET A 270 5.15 -8.29 26.71
CA MET A 270 4.92 -8.73 28.09
C MET A 270 5.83 -8.03 29.06
N ARG A 271 7.11 -7.89 28.72
CA ARG A 271 8.09 -7.25 29.58
C ARG A 271 7.86 -5.74 29.69
N VAL A 272 7.53 -5.09 28.59
CA VAL A 272 7.22 -3.64 28.57
C VAL A 272 5.96 -3.34 29.38
N MET A 273 4.99 -4.25 29.35
CA MET A 273 3.72 -4.13 30.08
C MET A 273 3.75 -4.74 31.48
N ASP A 274 4.89 -5.29 31.91
CA ASP A 274 5.01 -5.89 33.25
C ASP A 274 4.77 -4.83 34.34
N GLY A 275 3.93 -5.18 35.32
CA GLY A 275 3.47 -4.28 36.36
C GLY A 275 2.60 -3.10 35.89
N LYS A 276 2.32 -2.95 34.59
CA LYS A 276 1.40 -1.92 34.08
C LYS A 276 -0.03 -2.37 34.28
N THR A 277 -0.90 -1.42 34.64
CA THR A 277 -2.32 -1.67 34.83
C THR A 277 -3.12 -0.58 34.16
N THR A 278 -4.30 -0.95 33.67
CA THR A 278 -5.28 0.00 33.13
C THR A 278 -5.88 0.80 34.27
N ASP A 279 -5.90 2.13 34.14
CA ASP A 279 -6.70 2.97 35.03
C ASP A 279 -8.18 2.84 34.61
N TRP A 280 -8.85 1.85 35.21
CA TRP A 280 -10.24 1.53 34.92
C TRP A 280 -11.21 2.67 35.28
N ALA A 281 -10.87 3.53 36.23
CA ALA A 281 -11.72 4.67 36.57
C ALA A 281 -11.72 5.68 35.41
N LYS A 282 -10.54 5.95 34.84
CA LYS A 282 -10.39 6.80 33.64
C LYS A 282 -10.98 6.17 32.40
N ALA A 283 -10.75 4.88 32.17
CA ALA A 283 -11.31 4.15 31.02
C ALA A 283 -12.85 4.17 31.05
N ARG A 284 -13.45 3.90 32.22
CA ARG A 284 -14.91 3.94 32.41
C ARG A 284 -15.45 5.34 32.29
N ARG A 285 -14.79 6.35 32.88
CA ARG A 285 -15.18 7.76 32.70
C ARG A 285 -15.21 8.14 31.22
N ALA A 286 -14.19 7.77 30.45
CA ALA A 286 -14.15 8.04 29.02
C ALA A 286 -15.31 7.40 28.26
N ALA A 287 -15.65 6.14 28.57
CA ALA A 287 -16.79 5.45 27.98
C ALA A 287 -18.14 6.03 28.43
N GLU A 288 -18.34 6.33 29.71
CA GLU A 288 -19.59 6.86 30.29
C GLU A 288 -19.88 8.29 29.82
N GLN A 289 -18.88 9.16 29.80
CA GLN A 289 -19.03 10.58 29.52
C GLN A 289 -18.96 10.91 28.02
N ILE A 290 -18.71 9.94 27.14
CA ILE A 290 -18.49 10.17 25.71
C ILE A 290 -19.59 11.00 25.03
N ARG A 291 -20.85 10.85 25.48
CA ARG A 291 -22.03 11.59 24.99
C ARG A 291 -22.40 12.84 25.81
N SER A 292 -21.62 13.20 26.83
CA SER A 292 -21.90 14.33 27.72
C SER A 292 -21.47 15.65 27.08
N ALA A 293 -22.35 16.65 27.04
CA ALA A 293 -22.05 17.96 26.43
C ALA A 293 -20.87 18.69 27.10
N SER A 294 -20.62 18.46 28.39
CA SER A 294 -19.50 19.06 29.13
C SER A 294 -18.19 18.28 29.00
N TYR A 295 -18.19 17.14 28.31
CA TYR A 295 -17.02 16.30 28.11
C TYR A 295 -16.45 16.53 26.71
N SER A 296 -15.32 17.23 26.64
CA SER A 296 -14.69 17.65 25.39
C SER A 296 -13.81 16.56 24.78
N THR A 297 -13.39 16.72 23.51
CA THR A 297 -12.38 15.83 22.90
C THR A 297 -11.05 15.88 23.66
N LYS A 298 -10.72 17.02 24.29
CA LYS A 298 -9.52 17.18 25.12
C LYS A 298 -9.62 16.36 26.41
N ASP A 299 -10.76 16.38 27.09
CA ASP A 299 -11.00 15.56 28.28
C ASP A 299 -10.92 14.07 27.93
N PHE A 300 -11.50 13.69 26.80
CA PHE A 300 -11.44 12.34 26.27
C PHE A 300 -10.01 11.89 25.99
N TYR A 301 -9.22 12.69 25.26
CA TYR A 301 -7.81 12.42 25.01
C TYR A 301 -7.01 12.22 26.32
N ASN A 302 -7.19 13.11 27.30
CA ASN A 302 -6.49 13.03 28.57
C ASN A 302 -6.85 11.76 29.34
N ASP A 303 -8.13 11.37 29.35
CA ASP A 303 -8.55 10.13 30.00
C ASP A 303 -8.03 8.89 29.26
N LEU A 304 -7.98 8.88 27.93
CA LEU A 304 -7.42 7.76 27.16
C LEU A 304 -5.94 7.53 27.46
N VAL A 305 -5.12 8.60 27.42
CA VAL A 305 -3.68 8.53 27.66
C VAL A 305 -3.37 8.13 29.11
N ALA A 306 -4.22 8.53 30.06
CA ALA A 306 -4.10 8.10 31.45
C ALA A 306 -4.60 6.65 31.67
N ALA A 307 -5.65 6.24 30.95
CA ALA A 307 -6.30 4.95 31.11
C ALA A 307 -5.48 3.78 30.57
N PHE A 308 -4.95 3.92 29.35
CA PHE A 308 -4.45 2.78 28.59
C PHE A 308 -2.92 2.77 28.48
N PRO A 309 -2.22 1.93 29.27
CA PRO A 309 -0.77 1.83 29.19
C PRO A 309 -0.28 1.36 27.81
N GLU A 310 -1.10 0.65 27.04
CA GLU A 310 -0.77 0.14 25.71
C GLU A 310 -0.46 1.24 24.69
N LEU A 311 -0.96 2.47 24.88
CA LEU A 311 -0.62 3.62 24.03
C LEU A 311 0.89 3.94 24.06
N ARG A 312 1.60 3.56 25.13
CA ARG A 312 3.05 3.69 25.24
C ARG A 312 3.80 2.75 24.28
N LEU A 313 3.18 1.67 23.83
CA LEU A 313 3.83 0.67 22.97
C LEU A 313 4.18 1.24 21.59
N TYR A 314 3.42 2.23 21.10
CA TYR A 314 3.73 2.95 19.88
C TYR A 314 5.01 3.78 19.95
N CYS A 315 5.49 4.07 21.16
CA CYS A 315 6.67 4.90 21.42
C CYS A 315 7.91 4.06 21.78
N VAL A 316 7.86 2.74 21.63
CA VAL A 316 9.00 1.86 21.90
C VAL A 316 10.15 2.21 20.97
N VAL A 317 11.34 2.40 21.53
CA VAL A 317 12.59 2.63 20.81
C VAL A 317 13.64 1.64 21.31
N ARG A 318 14.46 1.06 20.41
CA ARG A 318 15.58 0.25 20.87
C ARG A 318 16.59 1.15 21.56
N GLU A 319 17.07 0.77 22.74
CA GLU A 319 18.27 1.39 23.29
C GLU A 319 19.40 1.18 22.28
N GLY A 320 19.83 2.26 21.63
CA GLY A 320 21.15 2.29 21.01
C GLY A 320 22.13 1.95 22.13
N GLY A 321 22.89 0.87 21.97
CA GLY A 321 23.80 0.43 23.01
C GLY A 321 24.76 1.57 23.31
N THR A 322 24.73 2.12 24.53
CA THR A 322 25.64 3.20 24.91
C THR A 322 27.09 2.72 24.75
N PRO A 323 27.93 3.41 23.96
CA PRO A 323 29.36 3.24 24.07
C PRO A 323 29.78 3.76 25.45
N HIS A 324 30.59 3.00 26.19
CA HIS A 324 31.21 3.48 27.41
C HIS A 324 31.99 4.79 27.15
N GLY A 325 31.47 5.93 27.60
CA GLY A 325 32.15 7.22 27.51
C GLY A 325 31.30 8.37 28.04
N GLU A 326 31.79 9.08 29.05
CA GLU A 326 31.06 10.07 29.84
C GLU A 326 30.60 11.30 29.04
N GLY A 327 29.32 11.66 29.20
CA GLY A 327 28.93 13.06 29.35
C GLY A 327 28.65 13.88 28.08
N LYS A 328 27.72 13.47 27.22
CA LYS A 328 26.87 14.38 26.44
C LYS A 328 25.61 13.65 25.96
N ILE A 329 24.45 14.01 26.54
CA ILE A 329 23.14 13.50 26.12
C ILE A 329 22.81 14.18 24.78
N LEU A 330 23.22 13.58 23.66
CA LEU A 330 22.61 13.84 22.37
C LEU A 330 21.26 13.10 22.37
N LEU A 331 20.17 13.84 22.17
CA LEU A 331 18.83 13.29 22.02
C LEU A 331 18.87 12.12 21.02
N PRO A 332 18.35 10.92 21.36
CA PRO A 332 18.31 9.79 20.44
C PRO A 332 17.67 10.24 19.14
N SER A 333 18.39 10.12 18.02
CA SER A 333 17.81 10.37 16.70
C SER A 333 16.59 9.46 16.55
N ILE A 334 15.39 10.05 16.43
CA ILE A 334 14.07 9.39 16.31
C ILE A 334 13.94 8.64 14.96
N SER A 335 15.03 8.03 14.47
CA SER A 335 15.06 7.28 13.21
C SER A 335 14.86 5.77 13.40
N ALA A 336 14.64 5.29 14.63
CA ALA A 336 14.56 3.86 14.92
C ALA A 336 13.12 3.34 15.04
N LEU A 337 12.80 2.35 14.19
CA LEU A 337 11.59 1.51 14.07
C LEU A 337 10.61 1.94 12.98
N THR A 338 10.95 1.55 11.75
CA THR A 338 10.01 1.50 10.64
C THR A 338 9.05 0.33 10.83
N THR A 339 7.74 0.58 10.72
CA THR A 339 6.74 -0.48 10.51
C THR A 339 6.99 -1.20 9.19
N SER A 340 6.32 -2.35 8.97
CA SER A 340 6.29 -3.02 7.67
C SER A 340 5.86 -2.10 6.51
N ALA A 341 5.13 -1.02 6.80
CA ALA A 341 4.71 0.02 5.86
C ALA A 341 5.69 1.22 5.74
N SER A 342 6.89 1.13 6.32
CA SER A 342 7.89 2.22 6.36
C SER A 342 7.41 3.49 7.08
N ARG A 343 6.52 3.36 8.08
CA ARG A 343 6.05 4.46 8.95
C ARG A 343 6.73 4.39 10.31
N THR A 344 6.79 5.50 11.03
CA THR A 344 7.34 5.53 12.39
C THR A 344 6.29 5.07 13.41
N GLY A 345 6.72 4.67 14.60
CA GLY A 345 5.81 4.40 15.72
C GLY A 345 4.99 5.62 16.13
N GLU A 346 5.55 6.83 16.02
CA GLU A 346 4.82 8.08 16.22
C GLU A 346 3.67 8.23 15.22
N ASP A 347 3.89 7.94 13.94
CA ASP A 347 2.83 8.04 12.94
C ASP A 347 1.69 7.05 13.23
N GLU A 348 2.02 5.82 13.66
CA GLU A 348 1.00 4.85 14.09
C GLU A 348 0.26 5.31 15.36
N TYR A 349 0.97 5.91 16.33
CA TYR A 349 0.33 6.54 17.50
C TYR A 349 -0.69 7.60 17.08
N GLN A 350 -0.31 8.54 16.20
CA GLN A 350 -1.21 9.60 15.72
C GLN A 350 -2.44 9.03 15.01
N ARG A 351 -2.26 7.97 14.21
CA ARG A 351 -3.36 7.28 13.52
C ARG A 351 -4.32 6.60 14.49
N THR A 352 -3.78 5.91 15.50
CA THR A 352 -4.58 5.30 16.58
C THR A 352 -5.38 6.34 17.36
N ILE A 353 -4.79 7.50 17.69
CA ILE A 353 -5.52 8.61 18.31
C ILE A 353 -6.60 9.14 17.36
N GLY A 354 -6.33 9.24 16.06
CA GLY A 354 -7.31 9.63 15.05
C GLY A 354 -8.52 8.68 14.99
N ALA A 355 -8.28 7.38 15.08
CA ALA A 355 -9.33 6.37 15.13
C ALA A 355 -10.14 6.46 16.44
N LEU A 356 -9.49 6.70 17.58
CA LEU A 356 -10.16 6.95 18.86
C LEU A 356 -11.02 8.23 18.82
N PHE A 357 -10.54 9.31 18.22
CA PHE A 357 -11.31 10.53 18.02
C PHE A 357 -12.51 10.31 17.09
N CYS A 358 -12.35 9.50 16.04
CA CYS A 358 -13.47 9.08 15.21
C CYS A 358 -14.58 8.43 16.04
N ILE A 359 -14.26 7.49 16.94
CA ILE A 359 -15.27 6.88 17.84
C ILE A 359 -15.95 7.94 18.71
N PHE A 360 -15.19 8.85 19.31
CA PHE A 360 -15.73 9.95 20.12
C PHE A 360 -16.71 10.82 19.33
N TRP A 361 -16.32 11.26 18.14
CA TRP A 361 -17.14 12.11 17.28
C TRP A 361 -18.39 11.40 16.77
N LEU A 362 -18.27 10.13 16.36
CA LEU A 362 -19.41 9.34 15.91
C LEU A 362 -20.44 9.09 17.02
N MET A 363 -19.98 8.91 18.27
CA MET A 363 -20.88 8.80 19.42
C MET A 363 -21.57 10.12 19.78
N ARG A 364 -21.16 11.25 19.18
CA ARG A 364 -21.65 12.61 19.48
C ARG A 364 -22.29 13.31 18.28
N GLN A 365 -22.84 12.56 17.33
CA GLN A 365 -23.50 13.14 16.16
C GLN A 365 -24.67 14.10 16.47
N HIS A 366 -25.26 13.99 17.66
CA HIS A 366 -26.34 14.87 18.15
C HIS A 366 -25.82 16.16 18.81
N LEU A 367 -24.50 16.31 18.93
CA LEU A 367 -23.78 17.46 19.48
C LEU A 367 -22.83 18.00 18.40
N ASP A 368 -21.55 18.13 18.72
CA ASP A 368 -20.46 18.67 17.91
C ASP A 368 -19.70 17.61 17.09
N GLY A 369 -20.12 16.34 17.18
CA GLY A 369 -19.37 15.23 16.59
C GLY A 369 -19.23 15.30 15.08
N LYS A 370 -20.27 15.75 14.36
CA LYS A 370 -20.23 15.82 12.88
C LYS A 370 -19.25 16.89 12.41
N GLU A 371 -19.25 18.02 13.09
CA GLU A 371 -18.38 19.16 12.83
C GLU A 371 -16.92 18.77 13.10
N CYS A 372 -16.62 18.18 14.26
CA CYS A 372 -15.26 17.74 14.57
C CYS A 372 -14.76 16.66 13.59
N PHE A 373 -15.62 15.71 13.22
CA PHE A 373 -15.30 14.70 12.21
C PHE A 373 -14.91 15.32 10.86
N CYS A 374 -15.66 16.32 10.41
CA CYS A 374 -15.49 16.91 9.08
C CYS A 374 -14.40 17.98 9.03
N PHE A 375 -14.31 18.83 10.05
CA PHE A 375 -13.50 20.05 10.04
C PHE A 375 -12.27 19.97 10.95
N GLY A 376 -12.22 19.00 11.87
CA GLY A 376 -11.17 18.89 12.87
C GLY A 376 -11.32 19.91 14.00
N LEU A 377 -10.24 20.07 14.76
CA LEU A 377 -10.17 20.87 15.96
C LEU A 377 -9.21 22.05 15.78
N ASP A 378 -9.50 23.17 16.44
CA ASP A 378 -8.60 24.31 16.57
C ASP A 378 -7.61 24.13 17.73
N ASN A 379 -6.81 25.15 18.03
CA ASN A 379 -5.81 25.11 19.11
C ASN A 379 -6.45 25.00 20.50
N ASP A 380 -7.70 25.43 20.64
CA ASP A 380 -8.47 25.38 21.87
C ASP A 380 -9.32 24.10 21.97
N TRP A 381 -9.13 23.16 21.03
CA TRP A 381 -9.85 21.88 20.92
C TRP A 381 -11.34 22.04 20.64
N ASN A 382 -11.74 23.14 20.02
CA ASN A 382 -13.11 23.35 19.53
C ASN A 382 -13.22 22.97 18.04
N PRO A 383 -14.42 22.63 17.54
CA PRO A 383 -14.62 22.37 16.12
C PRO A 383 -14.20 23.57 15.26
N ARG A 384 -13.41 23.33 14.22
CA ARG A 384 -13.00 24.41 13.30
C ARG A 384 -14.20 24.95 12.53
N SER A 385 -14.44 26.26 12.65
CA SER A 385 -15.38 27.00 11.80
C SER A 385 -14.77 27.42 10.46
N LYS A 386 -15.60 27.96 9.56
CA LYS A 386 -15.16 28.59 8.28
C LYS A 386 -14.04 29.62 8.47
N ASP A 387 -13.99 30.31 9.61
CA ASP A 387 -12.95 31.31 9.88
C ASP A 387 -11.53 30.74 9.94
N HIS A 388 -11.41 29.43 10.15
CA HIS A 388 -10.14 28.70 10.14
C HIS A 388 -9.66 28.31 8.74
N PHE A 389 -10.37 28.74 7.69
CA PHE A 389 -10.11 28.37 6.29
C PHE A 389 -10.05 29.59 5.35
N LYS A 390 -9.60 30.75 5.86
CA LYS A 390 -9.65 32.04 5.13
C LYS A 390 -8.69 32.15 3.93
N ASP A 391 -7.63 31.36 3.89
CA ASP A 391 -6.71 31.36 2.75
C ASP A 391 -7.37 30.69 1.53
N GLN A 392 -7.05 31.17 0.33
CA GLN A 392 -7.71 30.69 -0.90
C GLN A 392 -7.61 29.16 -1.09
N GLU A 393 -6.47 28.56 -0.75
CA GLU A 393 -6.28 27.10 -0.78
C GLU A 393 -7.14 26.39 0.28
N LEU A 394 -7.31 27.00 1.46
CA LEU A 394 -8.12 26.46 2.55
C LEU A 394 -9.62 26.59 2.28
N GLU A 395 -10.09 27.59 1.53
CA GLU A 395 -11.50 27.70 1.15
C GLU A 395 -11.92 26.54 0.22
N ALA A 396 -11.04 26.09 -0.69
CA ALA A 396 -11.29 24.91 -1.51
C ALA A 396 -11.37 23.63 -0.67
N GLU A 397 -10.55 23.53 0.38
CA GLU A 397 -10.61 22.44 1.36
C GLU A 397 -11.93 22.50 2.15
N TYR A 398 -12.29 23.66 2.69
CA TYR A 398 -13.55 23.88 3.41
C TYR A 398 -14.75 23.46 2.58
N ASN A 399 -14.81 23.84 1.29
CA ASN A 399 -15.90 23.45 0.41
C ASN A 399 -16.04 21.93 0.25
N LYS A 400 -14.92 21.19 0.18
CA LYS A 400 -14.95 19.71 0.16
C LYS A 400 -15.44 19.14 1.49
N ARG A 401 -14.95 19.67 2.62
CA ARG A 401 -15.36 19.26 3.96
C ARG A 401 -16.85 19.51 4.20
N ASN A 402 -17.32 20.70 3.81
CA ASN A 402 -18.72 21.08 3.91
C ASN A 402 -19.62 20.23 3.00
N MET A 403 -19.17 19.94 1.77
CA MET A 403 -19.91 19.02 0.89
C MET A 403 -20.05 17.63 1.52
N PHE A 404 -18.98 17.11 2.13
CA PHE A 404 -19.04 15.84 2.85
C PHE A 404 -20.01 15.92 4.05
N PHE A 405 -19.89 16.96 4.88
CA PHE A 405 -20.78 17.18 6.03
C PHE A 405 -22.27 17.16 5.64
N GLU A 406 -22.63 17.88 4.58
CA GLU A 406 -24.02 18.00 4.11
C GLU A 406 -24.56 16.74 3.42
N LYS A 407 -23.69 15.97 2.74
CA LYS A 407 -24.11 14.85 1.87
C LYS A 407 -23.93 13.47 2.51
N THR A 408 -23.26 13.39 3.65
CA THR A 408 -23.06 12.11 4.36
C THR A 408 -24.37 11.66 4.99
N ASP A 409 -24.70 10.37 4.83
CA ASP A 409 -25.82 9.75 5.54
C ASP A 409 -25.42 9.42 6.98
N TRP A 410 -25.45 10.46 7.82
CA TRP A 410 -25.16 10.34 9.24
C TRP A 410 -26.10 9.36 9.95
N ALA A 411 -27.35 9.24 9.51
CA ALA A 411 -28.33 8.33 10.12
C ALA A 411 -27.97 6.86 9.87
N ALA A 412 -27.44 6.53 8.70
CA ALA A 412 -26.92 5.20 8.41
C ALA A 412 -25.70 4.87 9.30
N ILE A 413 -24.79 5.83 9.51
CA ILE A 413 -23.64 5.64 10.43
C ILE A 413 -24.12 5.46 11.87
N GLU A 414 -25.09 6.26 12.33
CA GLU A 414 -25.68 6.07 13.66
C GLU A 414 -26.38 4.71 13.80
N SER A 415 -27.06 4.25 12.76
CA SER A 415 -27.69 2.91 12.73
C SER A 415 -26.65 1.80 12.84
N LEU A 416 -25.46 1.97 12.26
CA LEU A 416 -24.33 1.05 12.45
C LEU A 416 -23.89 1.00 13.91
N LEU A 417 -23.79 2.15 14.60
CA LEU A 417 -23.46 2.19 16.04
C LEU A 417 -24.53 1.49 16.89
N VAL A 418 -25.81 1.60 16.51
CA VAL A 418 -26.89 0.85 17.14
C VAL A 418 -26.72 -0.65 16.91
N GLY A 419 -26.49 -1.07 15.66
CA GLY A 419 -26.23 -2.47 15.32
C GLY A 419 -25.04 -3.04 16.07
N ALA A 420 -23.97 -2.26 16.23
CA ALA A 420 -22.77 -2.66 16.99
C ALA A 420 -23.00 -2.79 18.51
N GLY A 421 -24.19 -2.40 18.99
CA GLY A 421 -24.54 -2.36 20.41
C GLY A 421 -23.89 -1.20 21.16
N LEU A 422 -23.23 -0.26 20.48
CA LEU A 422 -22.66 0.93 21.11
C LEU A 422 -23.77 1.90 21.53
N LEU A 423 -24.78 2.08 20.68
CA LEU A 423 -25.99 2.84 21.00
C LEU A 423 -27.17 1.90 21.22
N LYS A 424 -28.04 2.21 22.17
CA LYS A 424 -29.29 1.44 22.36
C LYS A 424 -30.36 1.83 21.34
N LYS A 425 -30.29 3.07 20.85
CA LYS A 425 -31.12 3.62 19.77
C LYS A 425 -30.48 4.90 19.23
N ALA A 426 -30.86 5.31 18.03
CA ALA A 426 -30.45 6.59 17.45
C ALA A 426 -30.82 7.77 18.37
N GLY A 427 -29.89 8.71 18.56
CA GLY A 427 -29.98 9.83 19.50
C GLY A 427 -30.06 9.45 20.97
N GLY A 428 -30.05 8.14 21.30
CA GLY A 428 -30.39 7.62 22.62
C GLY A 428 -29.20 7.39 23.56
N PRO A 429 -29.45 6.69 24.68
CA PRO A 429 -28.39 6.25 25.58
C PRO A 429 -27.49 5.21 24.89
N HIS A 430 -26.25 5.11 25.36
CA HIS A 430 -25.27 4.14 24.88
C HIS A 430 -25.05 3.00 25.87
N ASP A 431 -24.36 1.96 25.41
CA ASP A 431 -23.86 0.88 26.26
C ASP A 431 -22.40 1.15 26.63
N VAL A 432 -22.14 1.30 27.93
CA VAL A 432 -20.84 1.70 28.47
C VAL A 432 -19.80 0.59 28.28
N GLU A 433 -20.15 -0.66 28.55
CA GLU A 433 -19.22 -1.79 28.44
C GLU A 433 -18.84 -2.04 26.97
N ARG A 434 -19.83 -1.96 26.07
CA ARG A 434 -19.59 -2.10 24.63
C ARG A 434 -18.71 -0.96 24.09
N THR A 435 -18.96 0.26 24.55
CA THR A 435 -18.14 1.42 24.19
C THR A 435 -16.72 1.26 24.70
N LEU A 436 -16.56 0.84 25.95
CA LEU A 436 -15.26 0.56 26.56
C LEU A 436 -14.48 -0.50 25.78
N ALA A 437 -15.14 -1.59 25.36
CA ALA A 437 -14.52 -2.62 24.52
C ALA A 437 -14.03 -2.05 23.18
N MET A 438 -14.80 -1.17 22.54
CA MET A 438 -14.36 -0.50 21.29
C MET A 438 -13.14 0.39 21.53
N LEU A 439 -13.08 1.13 22.64
CA LEU A 439 -11.92 1.97 22.98
C LEU A 439 -10.66 1.12 23.24
N VAL A 440 -10.81 0.00 23.94
CA VAL A 440 -9.72 -0.96 24.17
C VAL A 440 -9.23 -1.54 22.84
N LEU A 441 -10.14 -2.00 21.99
CA LEU A 441 -9.81 -2.53 20.66
C LEU A 441 -9.03 -1.49 19.84
N MET A 442 -9.53 -0.26 19.72
CA MET A 442 -8.84 0.81 18.98
C MET A 442 -7.44 1.08 19.51
N THR A 443 -7.25 1.01 20.83
CA THR A 443 -5.94 1.21 21.44
C THR A 443 -4.92 0.15 21.00
N ILE A 444 -5.33 -1.12 20.94
CA ILE A 444 -4.40 -2.26 20.76
C ILE A 444 -4.28 -2.75 19.32
N HIS A 445 -5.27 -2.50 18.45
CA HIS A 445 -5.41 -3.17 17.15
C HIS A 445 -4.17 -3.06 16.25
N ASP A 446 -3.50 -1.90 16.28
CA ASP A 446 -2.37 -1.57 15.40
C ASP A 446 -0.99 -1.67 16.07
N VAL A 447 -0.92 -2.04 17.36
CA VAL A 447 0.35 -2.15 18.10
C VAL A 447 1.33 -3.10 17.40
N MET A 448 0.82 -4.18 16.80
CA MET A 448 1.64 -5.19 16.11
C MET A 448 2.14 -4.75 14.72
N LYS A 449 1.80 -3.54 14.24
CA LYS A 449 2.46 -2.95 13.06
C LYS A 449 3.93 -2.62 13.34
N LEU A 450 4.30 -2.46 14.61
CA LEU A 450 5.69 -2.37 15.05
C LEU A 450 6.33 -3.76 15.06
N ASP A 451 7.21 -4.01 14.09
CA ASP A 451 7.88 -5.30 13.92
C ASP A 451 8.59 -5.79 15.20
N ILE A 452 9.09 -4.87 16.04
CA ILE A 452 9.76 -5.20 17.31
C ILE A 452 8.83 -5.83 18.36
N LEU A 453 7.51 -5.58 18.27
CA LEU A 453 6.53 -6.09 19.21
C LEU A 453 5.93 -7.43 18.78
N ARG A 454 6.18 -7.87 17.54
CA ARG A 454 5.60 -9.11 17.03
C ARG A 454 6.18 -10.33 17.76
N PRO A 455 5.32 -11.26 18.21
CA PRO A 455 5.74 -12.42 18.97
C PRO A 455 6.35 -13.50 18.05
N THR A 456 7.09 -14.40 18.68
CA THR A 456 7.43 -15.72 18.13
C THR A 456 6.46 -16.75 18.71
N VAL A 457 6.04 -17.73 17.91
CA VAL A 457 5.19 -18.83 18.41
C VAL A 457 5.95 -19.61 19.48
N GLY A 458 5.42 -19.65 20.70
CA GLY A 458 6.09 -20.25 21.86
C GLY A 458 5.76 -21.72 22.11
N CYS A 459 4.60 -22.19 21.65
CA CYS A 459 4.24 -23.61 21.70
C CYS A 459 3.18 -23.99 20.65
N GLY A 460 3.34 -25.17 20.03
CA GLY A 460 2.43 -25.69 19.01
C GLY A 460 2.48 -24.93 17.69
N GLU A 461 1.42 -25.09 16.89
CA GLU A 461 1.18 -24.29 15.67
C GLU A 461 0.13 -23.22 15.97
N PHE A 462 0.27 -22.03 15.37
CA PHE A 462 -0.74 -20.98 15.43
C PHE A 462 -0.96 -20.37 14.05
N SER A 463 -2.16 -20.55 13.48
CA SER A 463 -2.53 -19.99 12.17
C SER A 463 -1.51 -20.29 11.04
N GLY A 464 -0.95 -21.51 11.02
CA GLY A 464 0.05 -21.94 10.05
C GLY A 464 1.51 -21.69 10.45
N TYR A 465 1.78 -20.87 11.47
CA TYR A 465 3.12 -20.60 11.98
C TYR A 465 3.55 -21.68 12.97
N GLN A 466 4.75 -22.21 12.80
CA GLN A 466 5.30 -23.29 13.64
C GLN A 466 5.97 -22.76 14.90
N ASN A 467 6.14 -23.63 15.91
CA ASN A 467 6.85 -23.29 17.13
C ASN A 467 8.27 -22.75 16.85
N GLY A 468 8.60 -21.59 17.41
CA GLY A 468 9.86 -20.86 17.17
C GLY A 468 9.86 -19.95 15.95
N GLU A 469 8.76 -19.90 15.17
CA GLU A 469 8.64 -19.02 13.99
C GLU A 469 8.15 -17.61 14.39
N PRO A 470 8.78 -16.54 13.88
CA PRO A 470 8.29 -15.18 14.08
C PRO A 470 7.00 -14.96 13.29
N ILE A 471 5.98 -14.39 13.93
CA ILE A 471 4.72 -14.08 13.25
C ILE A 471 4.90 -12.80 12.44
N GLY A 472 5.01 -12.94 11.12
CA GLY A 472 5.25 -11.81 10.21
C GLY A 472 4.02 -10.94 9.97
N ASP A 473 2.82 -11.50 10.06
CA ASP A 473 1.55 -10.80 9.88
C ASP A 473 1.08 -10.14 11.19
N HIS A 474 0.84 -8.83 11.16
CA HIS A 474 0.46 -8.06 12.35
C HIS A 474 -0.90 -8.44 12.96
N ASP A 475 -1.90 -8.83 12.15
CA ASP A 475 -3.22 -9.24 12.64
C ASP A 475 -3.12 -10.61 13.32
N VAL A 476 -2.37 -11.54 12.71
CA VAL A 476 -2.08 -12.85 13.31
C VAL A 476 -1.26 -12.70 14.59
N ALA A 477 -0.29 -11.78 14.61
CA ALA A 477 0.52 -11.48 15.78
C ALA A 477 -0.34 -10.97 16.94
N LEU A 478 -1.30 -10.07 16.69
CA LEU A 478 -2.20 -9.59 17.72
C LEU A 478 -3.12 -10.71 18.21
N SER A 479 -3.73 -11.47 17.30
CA SER A 479 -4.56 -12.64 17.65
C SER A 479 -3.80 -13.64 18.53
N TYR A 480 -2.52 -13.89 18.25
CA TYR A 480 -1.68 -14.73 19.09
C TYR A 480 -1.58 -14.18 20.53
N VAL A 481 -1.37 -12.87 20.70
CA VAL A 481 -1.30 -12.24 22.01
C VAL A 481 -2.66 -12.30 22.73
N LEU A 482 -3.77 -12.01 22.04
CA LEU A 482 -5.11 -12.09 22.61
C LEU A 482 -5.49 -13.51 23.08
N ASP A 483 -4.99 -14.55 22.41
CA ASP A 483 -5.31 -15.94 22.73
C ASP A 483 -4.36 -16.58 23.73
N ARG A 484 -3.05 -16.36 23.58
CA ARG A 484 -2.03 -17.07 24.36
C ARG A 484 -1.49 -16.27 25.52
N CYS A 485 -1.49 -14.94 25.41
CA CYS A 485 -0.86 -14.05 26.39
C CYS A 485 -1.73 -12.81 26.66
N PRO A 486 -3.04 -12.94 26.98
CA PRO A 486 -3.92 -11.78 27.12
C PRO A 486 -3.43 -10.79 28.19
N GLN A 487 -2.74 -11.28 29.22
CA GLN A 487 -2.15 -10.46 30.29
C GLN A 487 -1.07 -9.48 29.80
N ALA A 488 -0.52 -9.67 28.60
CA ALA A 488 0.39 -8.72 27.97
C ALA A 488 -0.31 -7.41 27.56
N LEU A 489 -1.65 -7.40 27.53
CA LEU A 489 -2.49 -6.26 27.21
C LEU A 489 -3.50 -6.04 28.36
N PRO A 490 -3.08 -5.40 29.47
CA PRO A 490 -3.91 -5.18 30.66
C PRO A 490 -5.32 -4.66 30.38
N SER A 491 -5.49 -3.77 29.40
CA SER A 491 -6.79 -3.22 29.02
C SER A 491 -7.71 -4.27 28.40
N PHE A 492 -7.16 -5.21 27.63
CA PHE A 492 -7.92 -6.34 27.10
C PHE A 492 -8.20 -7.39 28.18
N ALA A 493 -7.18 -7.76 28.95
CA ALA A 493 -7.29 -8.80 29.98
C ALA A 493 -8.33 -8.50 31.06
N GLY A 494 -8.50 -7.22 31.42
CA GLY A 494 -9.48 -6.83 32.44
C GLY A 494 -10.90 -6.58 31.92
N LEU A 495 -11.16 -6.73 30.61
CA LEU A 495 -12.53 -6.73 30.09
C LEU A 495 -13.29 -8.00 30.52
N SER A 496 -14.63 -7.91 30.52
CA SER A 496 -15.47 -9.11 30.67
C SER A 496 -15.26 -10.09 29.51
N THR A 497 -15.44 -11.39 29.75
CA THR A 497 -15.28 -12.44 28.73
C THR A 497 -16.08 -12.14 27.46
N SER A 498 -17.32 -11.67 27.59
CA SER A 498 -18.18 -11.31 26.45
C SER A 498 -17.58 -10.19 25.60
N MET A 499 -16.96 -9.18 26.22
CA MET A 499 -16.30 -8.10 25.48
C MET A 499 -14.96 -8.56 24.87
N GLN A 500 -14.21 -9.42 25.56
CA GLN A 500 -13.00 -10.03 25.00
C GLN A 500 -13.34 -10.85 23.74
N GLU A 501 -14.41 -11.64 23.77
CA GLU A 501 -14.88 -12.42 22.61
C GLU A 501 -15.22 -11.52 21.41
N SER A 502 -15.84 -10.36 21.65
CA SER A 502 -16.14 -9.41 20.58
C SER A 502 -14.89 -8.79 19.96
N ILE A 503 -13.86 -8.51 20.75
CA ILE A 503 -12.56 -8.04 20.24
C ILE A 503 -11.82 -9.16 19.51
N LYS A 504 -11.86 -10.40 20.03
CA LYS A 504 -11.27 -11.55 19.31
C LYS A 504 -11.96 -11.77 17.97
N PHE A 505 -13.29 -11.61 17.92
CA PHE A 505 -14.06 -11.69 16.68
C PHE A 505 -13.58 -10.68 15.62
N THR A 506 -13.23 -9.45 16.00
CA THR A 506 -12.74 -8.45 15.03
C THR A 506 -11.37 -8.78 14.45
N HIS A 507 -10.58 -9.62 15.11
CA HIS A 507 -9.26 -10.08 14.66
C HIS A 507 -9.25 -11.54 14.17
N CYS A 508 -10.40 -12.21 14.16
CA CYS A 508 -10.53 -13.46 13.44
C CYS A 508 -10.18 -13.20 11.96
N LYS A 509 -9.54 -14.18 11.32
CA LYS A 509 -9.22 -14.10 9.89
C LYS A 509 -10.52 -14.21 9.09
N LEU A 510 -11.23 -13.08 8.94
CA LEU A 510 -12.47 -13.01 8.19
C LEU A 510 -12.23 -13.15 6.67
N ASP A 511 -10.98 -12.91 6.22
CA ASP A 511 -10.57 -12.78 4.81
C ASP A 511 -11.51 -11.90 3.97
N TYR A 512 -12.19 -10.96 4.66
CA TYR A 512 -13.23 -10.13 4.09
C TYR A 512 -12.65 -8.82 3.58
N ASN A 513 -12.60 -8.67 2.26
CA ASN A 513 -12.20 -7.41 1.64
C ASN A 513 -13.43 -6.62 1.17
N MET A 514 -13.77 -5.56 1.88
CA MET A 514 -14.92 -4.75 1.49
C MET A 514 -14.74 -4.03 0.14
N GLY A 515 -13.52 -3.63 -0.21
CA GLY A 515 -13.25 -3.04 -1.53
C GLY A 515 -13.67 -3.97 -2.66
N TRP A 516 -13.43 -5.28 -2.49
CA TRP A 516 -13.88 -6.30 -3.42
C TRP A 516 -15.40 -6.39 -3.53
N LEU A 517 -16.15 -6.25 -2.43
CA LEU A 517 -17.62 -6.17 -2.48
C LEU A 517 -18.07 -4.90 -3.19
N VAL A 518 -17.60 -3.73 -2.73
CA VAL A 518 -18.08 -2.42 -3.18
C VAL A 518 -17.91 -2.25 -4.70
N GLN A 519 -16.80 -2.75 -5.24
CA GLN A 519 -16.46 -2.70 -6.66
C GLN A 519 -16.86 -3.96 -7.42
N ALA A 520 -17.50 -4.92 -6.75
CA ALA A 520 -17.89 -6.23 -7.28
C ALA A 520 -16.74 -7.00 -7.96
N GLU A 521 -15.53 -6.84 -7.44
CA GLU A 521 -14.28 -7.34 -8.01
C GLU A 521 -14.09 -8.85 -7.80
N ALA A 522 -14.33 -9.33 -6.58
CA ALA A 522 -14.12 -10.73 -6.23
C ALA A 522 -15.37 -11.61 -6.47
N PRO A 523 -15.18 -12.90 -6.77
CA PRO A 523 -16.26 -13.86 -6.73
C PRO A 523 -16.72 -14.10 -5.26
N PRO A 524 -17.99 -14.52 -5.04
CA PRO A 524 -18.54 -14.80 -3.72
C PRO A 524 -17.66 -15.64 -2.79
N GLY A 525 -17.03 -16.70 -3.30
CA GLY A 525 -16.20 -17.61 -2.48
C GLY A 525 -14.95 -16.94 -1.91
N ALA A 526 -14.27 -16.11 -2.69
CA ALA A 526 -13.14 -15.34 -2.19
C ALA A 526 -13.55 -14.21 -1.24
N LEU A 527 -14.79 -13.72 -1.37
CA LEU A 527 -15.28 -12.59 -0.61
C LEU A 527 -15.88 -13.00 0.74
N PHE A 528 -16.71 -14.05 0.76
CA PHE A 528 -17.62 -14.30 1.87
C PHE A 528 -17.40 -15.63 2.57
N LYS A 529 -16.65 -16.57 2.02
CA LYS A 529 -16.60 -17.94 2.57
C LYS A 529 -16.06 -17.99 4.00
N ALA A 530 -14.84 -17.50 4.22
CA ALA A 530 -14.23 -17.46 5.55
C ALA A 530 -15.07 -16.63 6.52
N PHE A 531 -15.59 -15.48 6.05
CA PHE A 531 -16.47 -14.65 6.87
C PHE A 531 -17.75 -15.40 7.28
N ARG A 532 -18.39 -16.09 6.35
CA ARG A 532 -19.60 -16.87 6.60
C ARG A 532 -19.33 -18.03 7.54
N GLU A 533 -18.20 -18.72 7.42
CA GLU A 533 -17.79 -19.75 8.38
C GLU A 533 -17.71 -19.18 9.80
N VAL A 534 -17.14 -17.98 9.97
CA VAL A 534 -17.12 -17.29 11.26
C VAL A 534 -18.53 -16.94 11.75
N VAL A 535 -19.38 -16.39 10.88
CA VAL A 535 -20.79 -16.08 11.20
C VAL A 535 -21.56 -17.32 11.66
N LEU A 536 -21.42 -18.44 10.93
CA LEU A 536 -22.10 -19.70 11.25
C LEU A 536 -21.52 -20.38 12.49
N SER A 537 -20.21 -20.28 12.73
CA SER A 537 -19.57 -20.85 13.93
C SER A 537 -19.97 -20.12 15.22
N GLY A 538 -20.28 -18.83 15.13
CA GLY A 538 -20.76 -18.00 16.23
C GLY A 538 -22.27 -18.08 16.48
N ALA A 539 -23.01 -18.89 15.72
CA ALA A 539 -24.48 -18.96 15.74
C ALA A 539 -25.09 -19.69 16.96
N ALA A 540 -24.55 -19.46 18.16
CA ALA A 540 -25.25 -19.83 19.40
C ALA A 540 -26.31 -18.78 19.80
N ASP A 541 -26.23 -17.54 19.30
CA ASP A 541 -27.28 -16.50 19.42
C ASP A 541 -27.23 -15.52 18.22
N ASP A 542 -28.27 -15.53 17.38
CA ASP A 542 -28.35 -14.75 16.13
C ASP A 542 -28.13 -13.23 16.34
N GLU A 543 -28.62 -12.68 17.45
CA GLU A 543 -28.51 -11.26 17.77
C GLU A 543 -27.07 -10.85 18.16
N LYS A 544 -26.37 -11.70 18.93
CA LYS A 544 -24.97 -11.44 19.34
C LYS A 544 -24.03 -11.46 18.13
N CYS A 545 -24.25 -12.39 17.19
CA CYS A 545 -23.45 -12.48 15.98
C CYS A 545 -23.59 -11.23 15.09
N ALA A 546 -24.82 -10.80 14.80
CA ALA A 546 -25.09 -9.57 14.04
C ALA A 546 -24.45 -8.35 14.70
N SER A 547 -24.52 -8.27 16.05
CA SER A 547 -23.90 -7.18 16.80
C SER A 547 -22.37 -7.19 16.73
N ASN A 548 -21.73 -8.37 16.74
CA ASN A 548 -20.28 -8.48 16.57
C ASN A 548 -19.81 -8.13 15.16
N ILE A 549 -20.58 -8.47 14.13
CA ILE A 549 -20.31 -8.06 12.75
C ILE A 549 -20.37 -6.52 12.63
N ALA A 550 -21.42 -5.91 13.17
CA ALA A 550 -21.54 -4.46 13.18
C ALA A 550 -20.41 -3.81 14.00
N PHE A 551 -20.00 -4.42 15.12
CA PHE A 551 -18.86 -3.97 15.92
C PHE A 551 -17.54 -4.01 15.12
N TYR A 552 -17.28 -5.09 14.38
CA TYR A 552 -16.15 -5.18 13.44
C TYR A 552 -16.17 -4.04 12.40
N PHE A 553 -17.35 -3.73 11.86
CA PHE A 553 -17.49 -2.65 10.88
C PHE A 553 -17.30 -1.25 11.45
N VAL A 554 -17.70 -1.01 12.70
CA VAL A 554 -17.38 0.26 13.39
C VAL A 554 -15.88 0.38 13.61
N HIS A 555 -15.21 -0.69 14.05
CA HIS A 555 -13.74 -0.73 14.17
C HIS A 555 -13.07 -0.38 12.84
N TRP A 556 -13.44 -1.07 11.75
CA TRP A 556 -12.86 -0.84 10.44
C TRP A 556 -13.08 0.60 9.96
N PHE A 557 -14.29 1.12 10.17
CA PHE A 557 -14.63 2.49 9.78
C PHE A 557 -13.76 3.49 10.53
N ALA A 558 -13.55 3.29 11.83
CA ALA A 558 -12.72 4.15 12.66
C ALA A 558 -11.23 4.07 12.32
N ASP A 559 -10.68 2.87 12.08
CA ASP A 559 -9.29 2.70 11.62
C ASP A 559 -9.07 3.44 10.28
N LEU A 560 -9.97 3.25 9.31
CA LEU A 560 -9.85 3.96 8.03
C LEU A 560 -10.00 5.48 8.18
N ALA A 561 -10.89 5.95 9.06
CA ALA A 561 -11.02 7.38 9.39
C ALA A 561 -9.72 7.95 9.97
N GLY A 562 -9.05 7.17 10.83
CA GLY A 562 -7.77 7.49 11.47
C GLY A 562 -6.54 7.21 10.59
N ALA A 563 -6.70 6.86 9.32
CA ALA A 563 -5.58 6.45 8.46
C ALA A 563 -4.53 7.56 8.20
N GLU A 564 -4.86 8.83 8.48
CA GLU A 564 -3.97 9.98 8.36
C GLU A 564 -3.41 10.37 9.73
N ALA A 565 -2.09 10.59 9.84
CA ALA A 565 -1.38 10.86 11.09
C ALA A 565 -1.55 12.32 11.61
N PHE A 566 -2.75 12.88 11.46
CA PHE A 566 -3.12 14.25 11.83
C PHE A 566 -4.46 14.28 12.57
N PRO A 567 -4.56 13.71 13.78
CA PRO A 567 -5.83 13.51 14.47
C PRO A 567 -6.60 14.80 14.74
N LEU A 568 -5.93 15.95 14.82
CA LEU A 568 -6.58 17.25 15.03
C LEU A 568 -7.21 17.83 13.75
N GLN A 569 -6.98 17.26 12.57
CA GLN A 569 -7.53 17.75 11.29
C GLN A 569 -8.87 17.08 10.90
N GLY A 570 -9.48 16.33 11.82
CA GLY A 570 -10.68 15.55 11.53
C GLY A 570 -10.33 14.26 10.77
N CYS A 571 -11.35 13.59 10.24
CA CYS A 571 -11.19 12.32 9.52
C CYS A 571 -10.83 12.57 8.04
N GLU A 572 -9.68 13.20 7.79
CA GLU A 572 -9.26 13.66 6.44
C GLU A 572 -9.31 12.56 5.37
N LYS A 573 -9.06 11.30 5.76
CA LYS A 573 -9.10 10.17 4.84
C LYS A 573 -10.44 10.13 4.12
N PHE A 574 -11.55 10.18 4.87
CA PHE A 574 -12.89 10.16 4.29
C PHE A 574 -13.26 11.50 3.67
N VAL A 575 -12.97 12.59 4.37
CA VAL A 575 -13.51 13.91 4.02
C VAL A 575 -12.83 14.50 2.79
N LEU A 576 -11.51 14.31 2.63
CA LEU A 576 -10.72 14.94 1.57
C LEU A 576 -10.19 13.96 0.52
N LYS A 577 -9.93 12.71 0.91
CA LYS A 577 -9.17 11.75 0.09
C LYS A 577 -10.00 10.58 -0.42
N PHE A 578 -11.19 10.35 0.11
CA PHE A 578 -12.07 9.25 -0.26
C PHE A 578 -13.29 9.79 -1.02
N PRO A 579 -13.64 9.23 -2.20
CA PRO A 579 -14.84 9.68 -2.89
C PRO A 579 -16.09 9.35 -2.09
N LEU A 580 -16.93 10.37 -1.84
CA LEU A 580 -18.13 10.23 -0.99
C LEU A 580 -19.07 9.10 -1.45
N HIS A 581 -19.33 8.99 -2.76
CA HIS A 581 -20.19 7.94 -3.29
C HIS A 581 -19.66 6.53 -3.00
N VAL A 582 -18.34 6.34 -2.92
CA VAL A 582 -17.74 5.04 -2.54
C VAL A 582 -17.97 4.79 -1.05
N LEU A 583 -17.89 5.82 -0.20
CA LEU A 583 -18.21 5.68 1.23
C LEU A 583 -19.68 5.36 1.46
N SER A 584 -20.61 6.02 0.78
CA SER A 584 -22.04 5.69 0.86
C SER A 584 -22.28 4.23 0.46
N SER A 585 -21.70 3.82 -0.67
CA SER A 585 -21.76 2.43 -1.14
C SER A 585 -21.24 1.42 -0.12
N PHE A 586 -20.19 1.82 0.59
CA PHE A 586 -19.60 1.04 1.66
C PHE A 586 -20.56 0.89 2.85
N ILE A 587 -21.12 1.99 3.36
CA ILE A 587 -22.07 1.97 4.49
C ILE A 587 -23.31 1.14 4.14
N ASP A 588 -23.85 1.33 2.94
CA ASP A 588 -25.04 0.62 2.50
C ASP A 588 -24.82 -0.90 2.34
N SER A 589 -23.58 -1.31 2.05
CA SER A 589 -23.25 -2.72 1.86
C SER A 589 -23.40 -3.56 3.15
N PHE A 590 -23.33 -2.94 4.32
CA PHE A 590 -23.45 -3.63 5.61
C PHE A 590 -24.77 -4.38 5.77
N ALA A 591 -25.87 -3.74 5.35
CA ALA A 591 -27.20 -4.35 5.41
C ALA A 591 -27.28 -5.64 4.58
N VAL A 592 -26.49 -5.74 3.51
CA VAL A 592 -26.45 -6.93 2.67
C VAL A 592 -25.62 -8.03 3.33
N VAL A 593 -24.46 -7.68 3.87
CA VAL A 593 -23.53 -8.60 4.54
C VAL A 593 -24.17 -9.29 5.76
N TRP A 594 -25.06 -8.62 6.49
CA TRP A 594 -25.79 -9.22 7.61
C TRP A 594 -26.63 -10.44 7.21
N ASN A 595 -26.93 -10.62 5.91
CA ASN A 595 -27.68 -11.78 5.43
C ASN A 595 -26.81 -13.02 5.18
N LEU A 596 -25.49 -13.01 5.47
CA LEU A 596 -24.61 -14.17 5.29
C LEU A 596 -24.97 -15.37 6.17
N GLY A 597 -25.67 -15.16 7.29
CA GLY A 597 -26.23 -16.23 8.11
C GLY A 597 -27.33 -16.99 7.35
N PRO A 598 -28.48 -16.35 7.05
CA PRO A 598 -29.64 -17.02 6.44
C PRO A 598 -29.50 -17.33 4.94
N LYS A 599 -28.56 -16.72 4.22
CA LYS A 599 -28.38 -16.90 2.77
C LYS A 599 -27.00 -17.44 2.43
N THR A 600 -26.85 -18.00 1.24
CA THR A 600 -25.55 -18.38 0.70
C THR A 600 -24.72 -17.17 0.27
N GLU A 601 -23.41 -17.33 0.16
CA GLU A 601 -22.47 -16.32 -0.31
C GLU A 601 -22.90 -15.75 -1.67
N THR A 602 -23.33 -16.63 -2.58
CA THR A 602 -23.75 -16.24 -3.93
C THR A 602 -25.07 -15.47 -3.93
N GLU A 603 -26.03 -15.85 -3.08
CA GLU A 603 -27.30 -15.13 -2.94
C GLU A 603 -27.10 -13.74 -2.33
N VAL A 604 -26.27 -13.62 -1.29
CA VAL A 604 -25.92 -12.32 -0.69
C VAL A 604 -25.25 -11.42 -1.71
N PHE A 605 -24.30 -11.94 -2.48
CA PHE A 605 -23.66 -11.16 -3.54
C PHE A 605 -24.63 -10.75 -4.64
N GLU A 606 -25.54 -11.63 -5.07
CA GLU A 606 -26.55 -11.31 -6.08
C GLU A 606 -27.51 -10.22 -5.62
N ASP A 607 -27.98 -10.31 -4.36
CA ASP A 607 -28.83 -9.29 -3.75
C ASP A 607 -28.11 -7.94 -3.67
N TYR A 608 -26.81 -7.95 -3.34
CA TYR A 608 -25.99 -6.75 -3.37
C TYR A 608 -25.94 -6.15 -4.79
N LEU A 609 -25.66 -6.97 -5.83
CA LEU A 609 -25.59 -6.49 -7.21
C LEU A 609 -26.92 -5.87 -7.69
N VAL A 610 -28.05 -6.50 -7.36
CA VAL A 610 -29.38 -6.00 -7.72
C VAL A 610 -29.71 -4.73 -6.96
N TRP A 611 -29.45 -4.70 -5.65
CA TRP A 611 -29.65 -3.52 -4.82
C TRP A 611 -28.83 -2.35 -5.36
N ARG A 612 -27.54 -2.58 -5.67
CA ARG A 612 -26.68 -1.57 -6.27
C ARG A 612 -27.21 -1.05 -7.59
N TRP A 613 -27.59 -1.95 -8.50
CA TRP A 613 -28.15 -1.58 -9.80
C TRP A 613 -29.35 -0.63 -9.67
N ASN A 614 -30.26 -0.93 -8.73
CA ASN A 614 -31.48 -0.15 -8.53
C ASN A 614 -31.23 1.20 -7.82
N ASN A 615 -30.12 1.36 -7.10
CA ASN A 615 -29.80 2.55 -6.31
C ASN A 615 -28.67 3.40 -6.90
N MET A 616 -28.23 3.12 -8.13
CA MET A 616 -27.28 4.01 -8.81
C MET A 616 -27.93 5.34 -9.15
N GLU A 617 -27.17 6.44 -9.03
CA GLU A 617 -27.65 7.78 -9.37
C GLU A 617 -28.16 7.89 -10.82
N GLN A 618 -27.63 7.06 -11.73
CA GLN A 618 -28.04 6.93 -13.12
C GLN A 618 -29.31 6.08 -13.24
N ARG A 619 -30.48 6.70 -13.00
CA ARG A 619 -31.81 6.06 -13.07
C ARG A 619 -32.22 5.52 -14.44
N GLU A 620 -31.41 5.74 -15.47
CA GLU A 620 -31.72 5.40 -16.87
C GLU A 620 -31.40 3.95 -17.27
N LEU A 621 -30.77 3.15 -16.39
CA LEU A 621 -30.37 1.77 -16.72
C LEU A 621 -31.53 0.77 -16.86
N GLY A 622 -32.73 1.12 -16.39
CA GLY A 622 -33.88 0.21 -16.37
C GLY A 622 -33.74 -0.91 -15.33
N PRO A 623 -34.58 -1.97 -15.42
CA PRO A 623 -34.56 -3.06 -14.44
C PRO A 623 -33.24 -3.84 -14.48
N ALA A 624 -32.82 -4.37 -13.32
CA ALA A 624 -31.63 -5.22 -13.22
C ALA A 624 -31.68 -6.36 -14.25
N PRO A 625 -30.59 -6.58 -15.01
CA PRO A 625 -30.59 -7.53 -16.12
C PRO A 625 -30.83 -8.97 -15.64
N SER A 626 -31.36 -9.80 -16.53
CA SER A 626 -31.55 -11.24 -16.35
C SER A 626 -31.10 -12.01 -17.60
N GLY A 627 -30.80 -13.29 -17.42
CA GLY A 627 -30.28 -14.17 -18.46
C GLY A 627 -28.77 -14.18 -18.54
N PHE A 628 -28.24 -14.76 -19.61
CA PHE A 628 -26.80 -14.97 -19.78
C PHE A 628 -26.04 -13.62 -19.81
N GLY A 629 -25.04 -13.48 -18.93
CA GLY A 629 -24.23 -12.26 -18.79
C GLY A 629 -24.88 -11.15 -17.97
N ALA A 630 -25.97 -11.45 -17.25
CA ALA A 630 -26.60 -10.51 -16.33
C ALA A 630 -25.65 -10.10 -15.20
N VAL A 631 -24.96 -11.08 -14.59
CA VAL A 631 -24.03 -10.83 -13.49
C VAL A 631 -22.83 -10.03 -13.99
N ALA A 632 -22.26 -10.41 -15.14
CA ALA A 632 -21.15 -9.67 -15.75
C ALA A 632 -21.48 -8.19 -15.97
N LYS A 633 -22.65 -7.87 -16.51
CA LYS A 633 -23.10 -6.48 -16.69
C LYS A 633 -23.17 -5.70 -15.38
N MET A 634 -23.78 -6.28 -14.34
CA MET A 634 -23.90 -5.62 -13.02
C MET A 634 -22.51 -5.40 -12.39
N ARG A 635 -21.62 -6.39 -12.46
CA ARG A 635 -20.26 -6.30 -11.92
C ARG A 635 -19.42 -5.28 -12.68
N LEU A 636 -19.42 -5.28 -14.02
CA LEU A 636 -18.65 -4.36 -14.86
C LEU A 636 -19.07 -2.89 -14.64
N VAL A 637 -20.37 -2.64 -14.47
CA VAL A 637 -20.87 -1.30 -14.13
C VAL A 637 -20.30 -0.84 -12.78
N LEU A 638 -20.29 -1.71 -11.76
CA LEU A 638 -19.74 -1.40 -10.45
C LEU A 638 -18.22 -1.20 -10.47
N MET A 639 -17.49 -2.02 -11.22
CA MET A 639 -16.04 -1.89 -11.40
C MET A 639 -15.67 -0.54 -12.01
N ALA A 640 -16.43 -0.09 -13.01
CA ALA A 640 -16.13 1.13 -13.78
C ALA A 640 -16.39 2.43 -13.00
N GLN A 641 -17.31 2.44 -12.03
CA GLN A 641 -17.69 3.61 -11.22
C GLN A 641 -17.90 4.89 -12.07
N GLY A 642 -18.50 4.73 -13.26
CA GLY A 642 -18.53 5.76 -14.29
C GLY A 642 -19.85 5.79 -15.07
N ASN A 643 -19.78 6.04 -16.37
CA ASN A 643 -20.96 6.08 -17.23
C ASN A 643 -21.49 4.65 -17.46
N SER A 644 -22.41 4.20 -16.61
CA SER A 644 -22.93 2.83 -16.61
C SER A 644 -23.65 2.49 -17.91
N ALA A 645 -24.39 3.44 -18.48
CA ALA A 645 -25.10 3.24 -19.75
C ALA A 645 -24.12 2.95 -20.89
N GLU A 646 -23.00 3.68 -20.92
CA GLU A 646 -21.92 3.45 -21.88
C GLU A 646 -21.25 2.08 -21.69
N ILE A 647 -21.03 1.62 -20.45
CA ILE A 647 -20.50 0.28 -20.16
C ILE A 647 -21.42 -0.80 -20.75
N ILE A 648 -22.73 -0.71 -20.50
CA ILE A 648 -23.71 -1.67 -21.02
C ILE A 648 -23.78 -1.64 -22.55
N ARG A 649 -23.75 -0.44 -23.14
CA ARG A 649 -23.74 -0.27 -24.59
C ARG A 649 -22.50 -0.90 -25.22
N GLN A 650 -21.32 -0.68 -24.64
CA GLN A 650 -20.06 -1.24 -25.15
C GLN A 650 -20.02 -2.76 -24.96
N PHE A 651 -20.51 -3.28 -23.83
CA PHE A 651 -20.62 -4.72 -23.61
C PHE A 651 -21.44 -5.40 -24.72
N GLY A 652 -22.55 -4.78 -25.14
CA GLY A 652 -23.37 -5.27 -26.26
C GLY A 652 -22.66 -5.25 -27.63
N LYS A 653 -21.65 -4.39 -27.81
CA LYS A 653 -20.84 -4.25 -29.04
C LYS A 653 -19.60 -5.15 -29.06
N LEU A 654 -19.21 -5.74 -27.93
CA LEU A 654 -18.07 -6.67 -27.87
C LEU A 654 -18.26 -7.85 -28.83
N LYS A 655 -17.16 -8.48 -29.25
CA LYS A 655 -17.24 -9.73 -30.01
C LYS A 655 -17.94 -10.79 -29.16
N LYS A 656 -18.67 -11.71 -29.80
CA LYS A 656 -19.41 -12.77 -29.08
C LYS A 656 -18.51 -13.63 -28.20
N ALA A 657 -17.27 -13.87 -28.63
CA ALA A 657 -16.28 -14.59 -27.84
C ALA A 657 -15.85 -13.83 -26.56
N ASP A 658 -15.70 -12.50 -26.62
CA ASP A 658 -15.39 -11.68 -25.44
C ASP A 658 -16.59 -11.61 -24.49
N GLN A 659 -17.80 -11.39 -25.03
CA GLN A 659 -19.04 -11.41 -24.24
C GLN A 659 -19.20 -12.75 -23.51
N LEU A 660 -18.93 -13.87 -24.18
CA LEU A 660 -19.03 -15.21 -23.61
C LEU A 660 -18.06 -15.38 -22.43
N VAL A 661 -16.77 -15.09 -22.63
CA VAL A 661 -15.75 -15.22 -21.58
C VAL A 661 -16.09 -14.36 -20.37
N LEU A 662 -16.40 -13.08 -20.57
CA LEU A 662 -16.76 -12.19 -19.46
C LEU A 662 -18.04 -12.66 -18.74
N SER A 663 -19.05 -13.11 -19.49
CA SER A 663 -20.31 -13.60 -18.91
C SER A 663 -20.10 -14.85 -18.06
N GLN A 664 -19.26 -15.78 -18.51
CA GLN A 664 -18.97 -17.02 -17.79
C GLN A 664 -18.11 -16.75 -16.55
N GLU A 665 -16.96 -16.10 -16.72
CA GLU A 665 -15.96 -15.95 -15.67
C GLU A 665 -16.45 -15.03 -14.54
N LEU A 666 -17.16 -13.95 -14.86
CA LEU A 666 -17.75 -13.08 -13.84
C LEU A 666 -18.99 -13.69 -13.16
N ALA A 667 -19.59 -14.76 -13.72
CA ALA A 667 -20.69 -15.50 -13.10
C ALA A 667 -20.22 -16.72 -12.28
N MET A 668 -18.92 -17.03 -12.22
CA MET A 668 -18.41 -18.09 -11.35
C MET A 668 -18.42 -17.65 -9.89
N SER A 669 -19.06 -18.46 -9.03
CA SER A 669 -19.21 -18.14 -7.60
C SER A 669 -17.93 -18.40 -6.79
N GLY A 670 -17.14 -19.41 -7.17
CA GLY A 670 -16.06 -19.93 -6.33
C GLY A 670 -16.57 -20.69 -5.09
N CYS A 671 -17.85 -21.08 -5.09
CA CYS A 671 -18.48 -21.86 -4.04
C CYS A 671 -19.12 -23.13 -4.63
N VAL A 672 -18.90 -24.27 -3.99
CA VAL A 672 -19.46 -25.55 -4.43
C VAL A 672 -20.99 -25.51 -4.47
N ASN A 673 -21.58 -25.95 -5.58
CA ASN A 673 -23.02 -26.05 -5.80
C ASN A 673 -23.81 -24.72 -5.70
N GLN A 674 -23.15 -23.56 -5.70
CA GLN A 674 -23.82 -22.27 -5.70
C GLN A 674 -23.77 -21.62 -7.08
N LYS A 675 -24.86 -20.96 -7.47
CA LYS A 675 -25.02 -20.26 -8.75
C LYS A 675 -25.92 -19.04 -8.59
N PHE A 676 -25.69 -18.04 -9.42
CA PHE A 676 -26.54 -16.86 -9.51
C PHE A 676 -27.91 -17.24 -10.09
N LYS A 677 -29.00 -16.76 -9.48
CA LYS A 677 -30.36 -17.06 -9.94
C LYS A 677 -30.70 -16.29 -11.20
N ARG A 678 -30.16 -15.08 -11.36
CA ARG A 678 -30.42 -14.18 -12.49
C ARG A 678 -29.60 -14.50 -13.72
N ASP A 679 -28.46 -15.18 -13.57
CA ASP A 679 -27.62 -15.53 -14.72
C ASP A 679 -28.11 -16.80 -15.43
N GLY A 680 -27.93 -16.82 -16.75
CA GLY A 680 -28.23 -17.97 -17.59
C GLY A 680 -27.14 -19.03 -17.59
N PHE A 681 -25.97 -18.77 -17.00
CA PHE A 681 -24.86 -19.71 -16.94
C PHE A 681 -25.19 -20.92 -16.04
N LYS A 682 -25.20 -22.12 -16.63
CA LYS A 682 -25.63 -23.37 -15.97
C LYS A 682 -24.47 -24.27 -15.57
N GLU A 683 -23.28 -24.06 -16.11
CA GLU A 683 -22.14 -24.93 -15.83
C GLU A 683 -21.60 -24.59 -14.43
N VAL A 684 -21.38 -25.63 -13.62
CA VAL A 684 -20.72 -25.50 -12.33
C VAL A 684 -19.29 -26.00 -12.52
N GLY A 685 -18.33 -25.15 -12.23
CA GLY A 685 -16.92 -25.48 -12.36
C GLY A 685 -16.04 -24.46 -11.63
N GLY A 686 -14.77 -24.82 -11.44
CA GLY A 686 -13.76 -23.93 -10.89
C GLY A 686 -12.35 -24.24 -11.37
N PRO A 687 -11.32 -23.55 -10.84
CA PRO A 687 -11.46 -22.47 -9.87
C PRO A 687 -12.10 -21.21 -10.47
N ALA A 688 -12.75 -20.42 -9.61
CA ALA A 688 -13.15 -19.06 -9.97
C ALA A 688 -11.91 -18.17 -10.10
N ILE A 689 -11.94 -17.18 -10.97
CA ILE A 689 -10.80 -16.29 -11.23
C ILE A 689 -11.12 -14.89 -10.70
N LEU A 690 -10.28 -14.40 -9.79
CA LEU A 690 -10.26 -13.01 -9.35
C LEU A 690 -9.14 -12.28 -10.11
N ILE A 691 -9.50 -11.33 -10.99
CA ILE A 691 -8.52 -10.41 -11.58
C ILE A 691 -8.39 -9.20 -10.65
N TYR A 692 -7.31 -9.18 -9.86
CA TYR A 692 -7.02 -8.14 -8.88
C TYR A 692 -6.49 -6.87 -9.57
N TYR A 693 -7.12 -5.74 -9.24
CA TYR A 693 -7.10 -4.43 -9.91
C TYR A 693 -7.97 -4.31 -11.18
N SER A 694 -8.93 -5.21 -11.40
CA SER A 694 -9.89 -5.04 -12.51
C SER A 694 -10.73 -3.75 -12.41
N PRO A 695 -11.19 -3.28 -11.23
CA PRO A 695 -11.86 -1.97 -11.12
C PRO A 695 -10.95 -0.81 -11.52
N ALA A 696 -9.67 -0.84 -11.12
CA ALA A 696 -8.72 0.21 -11.48
C ALA A 696 -8.48 0.27 -13.00
N LEU A 697 -8.34 -0.89 -13.66
CA LEU A 697 -8.28 -0.95 -15.13
C LEU A 697 -9.55 -0.35 -15.77
N MET A 698 -10.74 -0.72 -15.29
CA MET A 698 -12.01 -0.20 -15.81
C MET A 698 -12.19 1.31 -15.56
N GLN A 699 -11.71 1.83 -14.42
CA GLN A 699 -11.79 3.25 -14.07
C GLN A 699 -10.77 4.12 -14.81
N LYS A 700 -9.59 3.57 -15.14
CA LYS A 700 -8.52 4.31 -15.82
C LYS A 700 -8.60 4.17 -17.33
N ALA A 701 -8.47 2.95 -17.84
CA ALA A 701 -8.54 2.65 -19.26
C ALA A 701 -9.99 2.73 -19.76
N GLY A 702 -10.92 2.12 -19.01
CA GLY A 702 -12.33 2.06 -19.38
C GLY A 702 -13.06 3.40 -19.33
N LYS A 703 -12.53 4.41 -18.62
CA LYS A 703 -13.07 5.78 -18.68
C LYS A 703 -12.93 6.41 -20.06
N GLN A 704 -11.87 6.06 -20.81
CA GLN A 704 -11.64 6.57 -22.16
C GLN A 704 -12.19 5.61 -23.22
N ASP A 705 -11.91 4.31 -23.06
CA ASP A 705 -12.38 3.26 -23.94
C ASP A 705 -12.88 2.05 -23.13
N PRO A 706 -14.18 2.05 -22.75
CA PRO A 706 -14.77 0.95 -22.01
C PRO A 706 -14.76 -0.37 -22.77
N GLY A 707 -14.92 -0.33 -24.10
CA GLY A 707 -14.92 -1.52 -24.95
C GLY A 707 -13.55 -2.19 -24.95
N GLY A 708 -12.50 -1.42 -25.20
CA GLY A 708 -11.13 -1.93 -25.18
C GLY A 708 -10.70 -2.45 -23.81
N ALA A 709 -11.07 -1.79 -22.72
CA ALA A 709 -10.81 -2.28 -21.37
C ALA A 709 -11.47 -3.65 -21.10
N MET A 710 -12.71 -3.86 -21.57
CA MET A 710 -13.39 -5.15 -21.47
C MET A 710 -12.76 -6.23 -22.35
N VAL A 711 -12.26 -5.89 -23.54
CA VAL A 711 -11.49 -6.83 -24.39
C VAL A 711 -10.20 -7.27 -23.68
N ILE A 712 -9.48 -6.33 -23.06
CA ILE A 712 -8.28 -6.64 -22.26
C ILE A 712 -8.62 -7.59 -21.12
N LEU A 713 -9.71 -7.32 -20.40
CA LEU A 713 -10.16 -8.16 -19.28
C LEU A 713 -10.55 -9.58 -19.75
N ALA A 714 -11.28 -9.69 -20.86
CA ALA A 714 -11.65 -10.97 -21.45
C ALA A 714 -10.42 -11.79 -21.83
N GLU A 715 -9.40 -11.14 -22.40
CA GLU A 715 -8.16 -11.82 -22.78
C GLU A 715 -7.38 -12.31 -21.56
N ILE A 716 -7.29 -11.51 -20.49
CA ILE A 716 -6.65 -11.96 -19.25
C ILE A 716 -7.37 -13.17 -18.67
N PHE A 717 -8.71 -13.19 -18.69
CA PHE A 717 -9.49 -14.35 -18.27
C PHE A 717 -9.19 -15.61 -19.11
N ARG A 718 -9.09 -15.48 -20.45
CA ARG A 718 -8.72 -16.62 -21.32
C ARG A 718 -7.36 -17.19 -20.94
N GLN A 719 -6.36 -16.32 -20.79
CA GLN A 719 -5.01 -16.75 -20.47
C GLN A 719 -4.95 -17.36 -19.07
N ALA A 720 -5.66 -16.79 -18.09
CA ALA A 720 -5.80 -17.37 -16.77
C ALA A 720 -6.49 -18.75 -16.80
N ARG A 721 -7.59 -18.90 -17.54
CA ARG A 721 -8.29 -20.18 -17.71
C ARG A 721 -7.41 -21.25 -18.37
N SER A 722 -6.45 -20.87 -19.20
CA SER A 722 -5.46 -21.79 -19.77
C SER A 722 -4.37 -22.23 -18.77
N LEU A 723 -4.15 -21.48 -17.70
CA LEU A 723 -3.27 -21.85 -16.57
C LEU A 723 -4.03 -22.67 -15.52
N TRP A 724 -5.32 -22.40 -15.36
CA TRP A 724 -6.24 -23.11 -14.47
C TRP A 724 -7.49 -23.59 -15.21
N PRO A 725 -7.37 -24.72 -15.94
CA PRO A 725 -8.48 -25.28 -16.69
C PRO A 725 -9.72 -25.50 -15.83
N LEU A 726 -10.89 -25.37 -16.44
CA LEU A 726 -12.16 -25.60 -15.76
C LEU A 726 -12.26 -27.06 -15.29
N SER A 727 -12.54 -27.24 -14.01
CA SER A 727 -12.66 -28.52 -13.32
C SER A 727 -14.05 -28.61 -12.70
N SER A 728 -14.70 -29.76 -12.83
CA SER A 728 -15.97 -30.08 -12.17
C SER A 728 -15.78 -30.71 -10.79
N LYS A 729 -14.52 -30.88 -10.35
CA LYS A 729 -14.23 -31.42 -9.02
C LYS A 729 -14.67 -30.41 -7.96
N ALA A 730 -15.34 -30.91 -6.92
CA ALA A 730 -15.82 -30.07 -5.83
C ALA A 730 -14.69 -29.21 -5.22
N GLU A 731 -13.51 -29.80 -4.99
CA GLU A 731 -12.34 -29.10 -4.45
C GLU A 731 -11.90 -27.89 -5.30
N ASP A 732 -12.08 -27.93 -6.61
CA ASP A 732 -11.68 -26.83 -7.50
C ASP A 732 -12.80 -25.81 -7.66
N CYS A 733 -14.06 -26.26 -7.68
CA CYS A 733 -15.24 -25.38 -7.61
C CYS A 733 -15.27 -24.52 -6.35
N ASP A 734 -14.64 -25.00 -5.26
CA ASP A 734 -14.54 -24.34 -3.97
C ASP A 734 -13.33 -23.41 -3.81
N LYS A 735 -12.55 -23.22 -4.89
CA LYS A 735 -11.33 -22.41 -4.90
C LYS A 735 -11.51 -21.15 -5.74
N THR A 736 -10.79 -20.12 -5.33
CA THR A 736 -10.52 -18.93 -6.16
C THR A 736 -9.03 -18.82 -6.40
N VAL A 737 -8.63 -18.42 -7.61
CA VAL A 737 -7.25 -18.07 -7.94
C VAL A 737 -7.16 -16.57 -8.23
N VAL A 738 -6.03 -15.96 -7.87
CA VAL A 738 -5.82 -14.52 -7.99
C VAL A 738 -4.87 -14.21 -9.14
N VAL A 739 -5.30 -13.31 -10.02
CA VAL A 739 -4.51 -12.83 -11.16
C VAL A 739 -4.25 -11.34 -10.97
N ARG A 740 -2.99 -11.00 -10.67
CA ARG A 740 -2.56 -9.64 -10.43
C ARG A 740 -2.23 -8.90 -11.72
N ILE A 741 -2.86 -7.75 -11.94
CA ILE A 741 -2.64 -6.91 -13.13
C ILE A 741 -2.04 -5.54 -12.79
N ASP A 742 -1.21 -5.47 -11.74
CA ASP A 742 -0.58 -4.24 -11.24
C ASP A 742 0.04 -3.37 -12.35
N VAL A 743 0.70 -4.00 -13.33
CA VAL A 743 1.39 -3.31 -14.43
C VAL A 743 0.44 -2.69 -15.46
N LEU A 744 -0.83 -3.11 -15.49
CA LEU A 744 -1.82 -2.66 -16.46
C LEU A 744 -2.77 -1.59 -15.89
N LYS A 745 -2.99 -1.57 -14.57
CA LYS A 745 -4.10 -0.83 -13.94
C LYS A 745 -4.08 0.69 -14.16
N GLU A 746 -2.92 1.28 -14.45
CA GLU A 746 -2.75 2.72 -14.70
C GLU A 746 -2.53 3.05 -16.19
N LEU A 747 -2.51 2.05 -17.08
CA LEU A 747 -2.28 2.25 -18.51
C LEU A 747 -3.59 2.55 -19.24
N GLN A 748 -3.48 3.25 -20.37
CA GLN A 748 -4.60 3.43 -21.30
C GLN A 748 -4.73 2.22 -22.22
N VAL A 749 -5.93 1.97 -22.75
CA VAL A 749 -6.21 0.81 -23.64
C VAL A 749 -5.18 0.72 -24.74
N LEU A 750 -4.91 1.81 -25.47
CA LEU A 750 -3.97 1.84 -26.59
C LEU A 750 -2.57 1.37 -26.18
N ASN A 751 -2.07 1.76 -25.00
CA ASN A 751 -0.75 1.35 -24.51
C ASN A 751 -0.69 -0.13 -24.10
N ILE A 752 -1.85 -0.74 -23.85
CA ILE A 752 -1.98 -2.15 -23.50
C ILE A 752 -2.13 -2.99 -24.78
N THR A 753 -3.00 -2.57 -25.70
CA THR A 753 -3.28 -3.31 -26.95
C THR A 753 -2.18 -3.14 -27.99
N GLU A 754 -1.50 -2.00 -27.98
CA GLU A 754 -0.38 -1.66 -28.86
C GLU A 754 0.85 -1.33 -28.00
N PRO A 755 1.44 -2.33 -27.31
CA PRO A 755 2.65 -2.10 -26.53
C PRO A 755 3.77 -1.58 -27.42
N LYS A 756 4.69 -0.81 -26.83
CA LYS A 756 5.88 -0.33 -27.55
C LYS A 756 6.61 -1.50 -28.23
N PRO A 757 7.18 -1.30 -29.44
CA PRO A 757 7.95 -2.34 -30.10
C PRO A 757 8.99 -2.97 -29.17
N GLY A 758 9.04 -4.29 -29.15
CA GLY A 758 9.95 -5.02 -28.26
C GLY A 758 9.41 -5.29 -26.86
N ILE A 759 8.18 -4.90 -26.53
CA ILE A 759 7.52 -5.18 -25.26
C ILE A 759 6.34 -6.14 -25.48
N ASN A 760 6.22 -7.13 -24.60
CA ASN A 760 5.08 -8.02 -24.50
C ASN A 760 4.56 -8.08 -23.06
N TYR A 761 3.28 -8.42 -22.91
CA TYR A 761 2.68 -8.72 -21.63
C TYR A 761 2.55 -10.24 -21.47
N VAL A 762 3.10 -10.78 -20.39
CA VAL A 762 3.11 -12.21 -20.10
C VAL A 762 2.44 -12.45 -18.76
N LEU A 763 1.40 -13.28 -18.75
CA LEU A 763 0.80 -13.80 -17.54
C LEU A 763 1.68 -14.96 -17.02
N THR A 764 2.23 -14.80 -15.82
CA THR A 764 3.10 -15.79 -15.19
C THR A 764 2.45 -16.34 -13.93
N ARG A 765 2.23 -17.65 -13.87
CA ARG A 765 1.83 -18.35 -12.64
C ARG A 765 2.97 -18.29 -11.63
N VAL A 766 2.71 -17.71 -10.46
CA VAL A 766 3.69 -17.53 -9.38
C VAL A 766 3.53 -18.61 -8.32
N SER A 767 2.31 -19.08 -8.10
CA SER A 767 2.00 -20.14 -7.13
C SER A 767 0.90 -21.06 -7.67
N SER A 768 0.46 -22.02 -6.85
CA SER A 768 -0.71 -22.84 -7.20
C SER A 768 -1.99 -22.01 -7.31
N GLN A 769 -2.06 -20.86 -6.62
CA GLN A 769 -3.24 -19.99 -6.49
C GLN A 769 -3.08 -18.61 -7.11
N ASP A 770 -1.87 -18.21 -7.49
CA ASP A 770 -1.57 -16.84 -7.94
C ASP A 770 -0.88 -16.80 -9.30
N ALA A 771 -1.23 -15.78 -10.09
CA ALA A 771 -0.45 -15.32 -11.23
C ALA A 771 -0.32 -13.80 -11.21
N GLN A 772 0.65 -13.30 -11.97
CA GLN A 772 0.85 -11.88 -12.20
C GLN A 772 1.16 -11.61 -13.67
N VAL A 773 0.65 -10.48 -14.18
CA VAL A 773 1.03 -9.96 -15.48
C VAL A 773 2.36 -9.21 -15.35
N LYS A 774 3.33 -9.59 -16.18
CA LYS A 774 4.65 -8.97 -16.27
C LYS A 774 4.85 -8.31 -17.63
N ILE A 775 5.64 -7.25 -17.64
CA ILE A 775 6.18 -6.65 -18.85
C ILE A 775 7.49 -7.37 -19.18
N VAL A 776 7.57 -7.99 -20.35
CA VAL A 776 8.74 -8.77 -20.81
C VAL A 776 9.23 -8.21 -22.13
N ARG A 777 10.54 -7.98 -22.28
CA ARG A 777 11.11 -7.56 -23.57
C ARG A 777 11.22 -8.75 -24.50
N ASN A 778 11.10 -8.53 -25.80
CA ASN A 778 11.25 -9.60 -26.81
C ASN A 778 12.60 -10.30 -26.70
N LEU A 779 13.66 -9.57 -26.36
CA LEU A 779 15.02 -10.10 -26.17
C LEU A 779 15.14 -10.98 -24.93
N ASP A 780 14.34 -10.72 -23.90
CA ASP A 780 14.33 -11.48 -22.65
C ASP A 780 13.35 -12.67 -22.71
N MET A 781 12.55 -12.74 -23.77
CA MET A 781 11.58 -13.80 -23.98
C MET A 781 12.31 -15.07 -24.42
N LYS A 782 12.67 -15.91 -23.44
CA LYS A 782 13.01 -17.31 -23.68
C LYS A 782 11.74 -18.08 -24.07
N GLU A 783 11.90 -19.34 -24.50
CA GLU A 783 10.75 -20.23 -24.69
C GLU A 783 9.81 -20.16 -23.48
N LEU A 784 8.52 -19.87 -23.74
CA LEU A 784 7.53 -19.71 -22.69
C LEU A 784 7.35 -21.04 -21.96
N ASP A 785 7.56 -21.03 -20.65
CA ASP A 785 7.28 -22.19 -19.80
C ASP A 785 5.77 -22.48 -19.76
N GLN A 786 5.38 -23.71 -19.41
CA GLN A 786 3.99 -24.11 -19.18
C GLN A 786 3.29 -23.25 -18.11
N ALA A 787 4.04 -22.59 -17.23
CA ALA A 787 3.56 -21.62 -16.26
C ALA A 787 3.33 -20.20 -16.82
N GLN A 788 3.64 -19.95 -18.10
CA GLN A 788 3.58 -18.64 -18.73
C GLN A 788 2.61 -18.62 -19.92
N ARG A 789 1.92 -17.49 -20.11
CA ARG A 789 1.03 -17.25 -21.24
C ARG A 789 1.26 -15.86 -21.80
N LEU A 790 1.50 -15.78 -23.09
CA LEU A 790 1.56 -14.51 -23.80
C LEU A 790 0.15 -13.95 -23.94
N ILE A 791 -0.05 -12.69 -23.53
CA ILE A 791 -1.34 -12.01 -23.64
C ILE A 791 -1.38 -11.33 -25.00
N GLN A 792 -2.34 -11.70 -25.85
CA GLN A 792 -2.47 -11.16 -27.21
C GLN A 792 -3.81 -10.46 -27.36
N PHE A 793 -3.79 -9.14 -27.55
CA PHE A 793 -5.01 -8.37 -27.73
C PHE A 793 -5.39 -8.30 -29.21
N GLY A 794 -6.68 -8.48 -29.50
CA GLY A 794 -7.26 -8.14 -30.81
C GLY A 794 -6.97 -9.08 -31.99
N ARG A 795 -6.32 -10.24 -31.80
CA ARG A 795 -6.17 -11.22 -32.88
C ARG A 795 -7.45 -12.06 -33.04
N ASP A 796 -8.03 -11.99 -34.23
CA ASP A 796 -9.30 -12.63 -34.58
C ASP A 796 -9.22 -14.15 -34.83
N ASP A 797 -8.02 -14.75 -34.79
CA ASP A 797 -7.77 -16.04 -35.45
C ASP A 797 -7.29 -17.20 -34.56
N VAL A 798 -7.54 -17.18 -33.25
CA VAL A 798 -7.27 -18.39 -32.44
C VAL A 798 -8.48 -19.30 -32.48
N ASP A 799 -8.35 -20.36 -33.28
CA ASP A 799 -9.25 -21.50 -33.42
C ASP A 799 -9.97 -21.86 -32.10
N THR A 800 -11.28 -21.63 -32.07
CA THR A 800 -12.16 -21.85 -30.90
C THR A 800 -12.21 -23.29 -30.36
N SER A 801 -11.39 -24.19 -30.90
CA SER A 801 -11.28 -25.60 -30.52
C SER A 801 -10.86 -25.82 -29.06
N CYS A 802 -10.26 -24.83 -28.39
CA CYS A 802 -9.94 -24.89 -26.95
C CYS A 802 -11.12 -24.62 -26.00
N LEU A 803 -12.26 -24.10 -26.48
CA LEU A 803 -13.43 -23.77 -25.64
C LEU A 803 -14.53 -24.84 -25.65
N SER A 804 -14.29 -26.02 -26.23
CA SER A 804 -15.22 -27.16 -26.17
C SER A 804 -14.72 -28.25 -25.22
N PRO A 805 -15.26 -28.39 -23.99
CA PRO A 805 -15.05 -29.61 -23.22
C PRO A 805 -15.96 -30.70 -23.83
N LEU A 806 -15.39 -31.86 -24.14
CA LEU A 806 -16.07 -33.09 -24.64
C LEU A 806 -16.13 -33.26 -26.18
N ARG A 807 -14.97 -33.48 -26.81
CA ARG A 807 -14.88 -34.55 -27.82
C ARG A 807 -13.94 -35.64 -27.31
N ARG A 808 -14.52 -36.78 -26.94
CA ARG A 808 -13.74 -38.02 -26.67
C ARG A 808 -12.82 -38.28 -27.86
N PRO A 809 -11.56 -38.70 -27.64
CA PRO A 809 -10.66 -39.01 -28.74
C PRO A 809 -11.27 -40.16 -29.56
N ARG A 810 -11.53 -39.90 -30.85
CA ARG A 810 -11.87 -40.92 -31.83
C ARG A 810 -10.65 -41.82 -31.95
N ARG A 811 -10.70 -43.01 -31.32
CA ARG A 811 -9.77 -44.11 -31.62
C ARG A 811 -9.91 -44.46 -33.10
N SER A 812 -8.90 -44.14 -33.90
CA SER A 812 -8.79 -44.66 -35.26
C SER A 812 -8.49 -46.15 -35.18
N ALA A 813 -9.45 -46.97 -35.58
CA ALA A 813 -9.24 -48.38 -35.85
C ALA A 813 -8.56 -48.55 -37.22
N ASN A 814 -7.39 -49.17 -37.22
CA ASN A 814 -6.81 -50.00 -38.29
C ASN A 814 -5.72 -50.84 -37.58
N SER A 815 -5.95 -52.12 -37.20
CA SER A 815 -5.90 -53.35 -38.03
C SER A 815 -4.63 -53.38 -38.89
N ARG A 816 -3.71 -54.37 -38.87
CA ARG A 816 -3.69 -55.79 -38.43
C ARG A 816 -2.22 -56.29 -38.47
N PHE A 817 -2.01 -57.52 -37.94
CA PHE A 817 -0.86 -58.46 -37.99
C PHE A 817 -0.05 -58.54 -36.68
N SER A 818 -0.38 -59.44 -35.72
CA SER A 818 -0.19 -60.92 -35.63
C SER A 818 1.29 -61.31 -35.49
N TRP A 819 1.79 -62.18 -34.60
CA TRP A 819 1.26 -63.33 -33.84
C TRP A 819 2.30 -63.75 -32.76
N LEU A 820 1.83 -64.50 -31.73
CA LEU A 820 2.54 -65.50 -30.87
C LEU A 820 3.61 -64.98 -29.88
N ALA A 821 3.72 -65.42 -28.62
CA ALA A 821 3.24 -66.59 -27.86
C ALA A 821 3.23 -66.23 -26.34
N TRP A 822 2.23 -66.63 -25.53
CA TRP A 822 2.30 -67.70 -24.49
C TRP A 822 3.58 -67.65 -23.61
N THR A 823 3.57 -67.64 -22.27
CA THR A 823 2.63 -68.11 -21.22
C THR A 823 3.16 -67.64 -19.85
N GLY A 824 2.28 -67.49 -18.86
CA GLY A 824 2.63 -67.29 -17.46
C GLY A 824 1.54 -66.52 -16.72
#